data_AF-A0A1D6LMI8-F1
#
_entry.id   AF-A0A1D6LMI8-F1
#
_cell.length_a   1.000
_cell.length_b   1.000
_cell.length_c   1.000
_cell.angle_alpha   90.00
_cell.angle_beta   90.00
_cell.angle_gamma   90.00
#
_symmetry.space_group_name_H-M   'P 1'
#
loop_
_entity.id
_entity.type
_entity.pdbx_description
1 polymer ?
#
loop_
_entity_poly.entity_id
_entity_poly.type
_entity_poly.pdbx_seq_one_letter_code
_entity_poly.pdbx_strand_id
1 'polypeptide(L)'
;MGKVNFVEIRSFWHIFRSFDRMWIFLILSLQAMIIIAWNGGTPSDIFDAGVFKKVLSIFITAAILKLGQAILDLIFGWKARRNMSFAVKLRYILKLICAAAWVVILPVTYAYTWENPTGLARTIKSWLGDGQNQPSLYILAIVIYMAPNIVASMLFLFPFMRRFLESSNVKVITIIMWWSQPRLFVGRGMHEGAFSLFKYTMFWVLLLATKLTVSFYIEIKPLVQPTIDIMREPIRTFQWHEFFPHGTNNIGVVISLWAPIILVYFMDTQIWYALFSTLIGGIYGAYRRLGEIRTLGMLRSRFESLPEAFNERLIPSDANKSKGLRAAFSSRPKASGDERQKEKRAARFAQMWNVIITSFREEDLIDNREMDLLLVPYCKDRELDIFQWPPFLLASKIPIALDMAADSGGKDRDLTKRIKSDPYFSFAIRECYASFKNIINTLVFGQREKDVLAQIFAVVDQHIEDETLIKDLNMRNLPALSKKFVELLELLQKNKEEDLGQVVILFQDMLEVVTRDIMEEQDQLGTLLESAHGANSRKHEGITPLDQQDQLFAKAIKFPVDESIAWTEKIKRLHLLLTVKESAMDVPTNLDARRRISFFANSLFMDMPNAPKVRNMLAFSILTPYYKEDVLFSLQNLEEPNEDGVSILFYLQKIYPDEWKNFLERVGCKNEEGLREDEELEEKLRLWASYRGQTLTRTVRGMMYYRKALELQAFLDMAEDDGISNSSLLWF
;
A
#
# COMPACT_ATOMS: atom_id res chain seq x y z
N MET A 1 -5.70 5.34 -40.59
CA MET A 1 -5.56 3.87 -40.67
C MET A 1 -6.45 3.24 -39.60
N GLY A 2 -7.73 2.99 -39.92
CA GLY A 2 -8.70 2.49 -38.93
C GLY A 2 -8.38 1.08 -38.44
N LYS A 3 -8.84 0.72 -37.24
CA LYS A 3 -8.79 -0.65 -36.70
C LYS A 3 -9.69 -1.58 -37.54
N VAL A 4 -9.27 -1.95 -38.73
CA VAL A 4 -9.97 -2.93 -39.59
C VAL A 4 -9.74 -4.37 -39.11
N ASN A 5 -8.82 -4.58 -38.16
CA ASN A 5 -8.15 -5.87 -37.98
C ASN A 5 -8.52 -6.71 -36.76
N PHE A 6 -9.42 -6.27 -35.89
CA PHE A 6 -10.12 -7.14 -34.93
C PHE A 6 -11.29 -6.37 -34.33
N VAL A 7 -12.53 -6.79 -34.62
CA VAL A 7 -13.71 -6.34 -33.88
C VAL A 7 -14.08 -7.48 -32.96
N GLU A 8 -13.86 -7.29 -31.66
CA GLU A 8 -14.30 -8.24 -30.63
C GLU A 8 -15.82 -8.42 -30.74
N ILE A 9 -16.27 -9.66 -30.92
CA ILE A 9 -17.70 -9.99 -30.94
C ILE A 9 -18.13 -10.17 -29.48
N ARG A 10 -18.74 -9.13 -28.91
CA ARG A 10 -19.30 -9.19 -27.56
C ARG A 10 -20.57 -10.03 -27.57
N SER A 11 -20.57 -11.15 -26.85
CA SER A 11 -21.70 -12.06 -26.70
C SER A 11 -21.59 -12.81 -25.37
N PHE A 12 -22.73 -13.22 -24.80
CA PHE A 12 -22.76 -14.03 -23.58
C PHE A 12 -21.97 -15.35 -23.74
N TRP A 13 -21.99 -15.94 -24.94
CA TRP A 13 -21.22 -17.14 -25.27
C TRP A 13 -19.70 -16.95 -25.21
N HIS A 14 -19.22 -15.70 -25.19
CA HIS A 14 -17.80 -15.39 -25.00
C HIS A 14 -17.32 -15.78 -23.60
N ILE A 15 -18.19 -15.74 -22.58
CA ILE A 15 -17.89 -16.17 -21.20
C ILE A 15 -17.66 -17.67 -21.17
N PHE A 16 -18.57 -18.45 -21.76
CA PHE A 16 -18.43 -19.91 -21.87
C PHE A 16 -17.20 -20.33 -22.66
N ARG A 17 -16.88 -19.61 -23.74
CA ARG A 17 -15.67 -19.85 -24.53
C ARG A 17 -14.40 -19.59 -23.72
N SER A 18 -14.36 -18.49 -22.96
CA SER A 18 -13.16 -18.05 -22.24
C SER A 18 -12.85 -18.92 -21.02
N PHE A 19 -13.89 -19.45 -20.36
CA PHE A 19 -13.78 -20.26 -19.16
C PHE A 19 -14.24 -21.72 -19.38
N ASP A 20 -14.02 -22.24 -20.60
CA ASP A 20 -14.49 -23.57 -21.04
C ASP A 20 -14.11 -24.69 -20.07
N ARG A 21 -12.86 -24.68 -19.57
CA ARG A 21 -12.32 -25.71 -18.68
C ARG A 21 -13.09 -25.77 -17.36
N MET A 22 -13.46 -24.61 -16.82
CA MET A 22 -14.21 -24.50 -15.57
C MET A 22 -15.63 -25.06 -15.76
N TRP A 23 -16.33 -24.62 -16.81
CA TRP A 23 -17.69 -25.08 -17.10
C TRP A 23 -17.74 -26.58 -17.37
N ILE A 24 -16.82 -27.10 -18.18
CA ILE A 24 -16.72 -28.53 -18.46
C ILE A 24 -16.46 -29.30 -17.16
N PHE A 25 -15.51 -28.87 -16.34
CA PHE A 25 -15.23 -29.53 -15.07
C PHE A 25 -16.46 -29.58 -14.14
N LEU A 26 -17.17 -28.46 -13.98
CA LEU A 26 -18.34 -28.38 -13.11
C LEU A 26 -19.50 -29.25 -13.61
N ILE A 27 -19.78 -29.25 -14.92
CA ILE A 27 -20.85 -30.08 -15.51
C ILE A 27 -20.52 -31.57 -15.37
N LEU A 28 -19.27 -31.97 -15.64
CA LEU A 28 -18.85 -33.36 -15.53
C LEU A 28 -18.87 -33.85 -14.07
N SER A 29 -18.43 -33.00 -13.13
CA SER A 29 -18.48 -33.32 -11.71
C SER A 29 -19.93 -33.47 -11.21
N LEU A 30 -20.84 -32.60 -11.67
CA LEU A 30 -22.26 -32.71 -11.37
C LEU A 30 -22.85 -34.03 -11.88
N GLN A 31 -22.58 -34.37 -13.14
CA GLN A 31 -23.04 -35.64 -13.73
C GLN A 31 -22.50 -36.84 -12.95
N ALA A 32 -21.21 -36.84 -12.60
CA ALA A 32 -20.60 -37.92 -11.82
C ALA A 32 -21.28 -38.07 -10.44
N MET A 33 -21.50 -36.97 -9.72
CA MET A 33 -22.18 -36.97 -8.42
C MET A 33 -23.61 -37.51 -8.50
N ILE A 34 -24.38 -37.11 -9.52
CA ILE A 34 -25.74 -37.62 -9.74
C ILE A 34 -25.72 -39.14 -9.97
N ILE A 35 -24.81 -39.63 -10.81
CA ILE A 35 -24.69 -41.07 -11.10
C ILE A 35 -24.34 -41.87 -9.83
N ILE A 36 -23.42 -41.36 -9.00
CA ILE A 36 -23.02 -42.03 -7.76
C ILE A 36 -24.17 -42.04 -6.75
N ALA A 37 -24.83 -40.89 -6.57
CA ALA A 37 -25.95 -40.76 -5.66
C ALA A 37 -27.14 -41.68 -6.04
N TRP A 38 -27.32 -41.96 -7.33
CA TRP A 38 -28.40 -42.83 -7.84
C TRP A 38 -28.13 -44.34 -7.66
N ASN A 39 -26.88 -44.79 -7.58
CA ASN A 39 -26.56 -46.22 -7.60
C ASN A 39 -26.06 -46.81 -6.27
N GLY A 40 -25.58 -45.99 -5.31
CA GLY A 40 -25.08 -46.51 -4.02
C GLY A 40 -25.13 -45.56 -2.84
N GLY A 41 -25.32 -44.26 -3.07
CA GLY A 41 -25.51 -43.27 -2.00
C GLY A 41 -24.24 -42.96 -1.18
N THR A 42 -23.12 -43.65 -1.40
CA THR A 42 -21.81 -43.32 -0.83
C THR A 42 -20.73 -43.12 -1.91
N PRO A 43 -19.73 -42.25 -1.70
CA PRO A 43 -18.65 -42.06 -2.67
C PRO A 43 -17.78 -43.32 -2.89
N SER A 44 -17.75 -44.25 -1.94
CA SER A 44 -17.03 -45.54 -2.06
C SER A 44 -17.64 -46.48 -3.09
N ASP A 45 -18.89 -46.26 -3.50
CA ASP A 45 -19.57 -47.14 -4.47
C ASP A 45 -19.02 -46.97 -5.89
N ILE A 46 -18.15 -45.99 -6.13
CA ILE A 46 -17.37 -45.85 -7.38
C ILE A 46 -16.49 -47.09 -7.62
N PHE A 47 -16.06 -47.80 -6.57
CA PHE A 47 -15.24 -48.99 -6.71
C PHE A 47 -16.01 -50.23 -7.19
N ASP A 48 -17.34 -50.17 -7.25
CA ASP A 48 -18.14 -51.20 -7.92
C ASP A 48 -18.01 -51.05 -9.45
N ALA A 49 -17.66 -52.14 -10.13
CA ALA A 49 -17.47 -52.17 -11.58
C ALA A 49 -18.71 -51.68 -12.35
N GLY A 50 -19.92 -51.95 -11.84
CA GLY A 50 -21.17 -51.51 -12.46
C GLY A 50 -21.36 -49.99 -12.39
N VAL A 51 -21.08 -49.39 -11.23
CA VAL A 51 -21.19 -47.95 -10.99
C VAL A 51 -20.04 -47.21 -11.69
N PHE A 52 -18.81 -47.74 -11.61
CA PHE A 52 -17.65 -47.19 -12.30
C PHE A 52 -17.90 -47.02 -13.80
N LYS A 53 -18.44 -48.06 -14.44
CA LYS A 53 -18.79 -48.01 -15.87
C LYS A 53 -19.82 -46.93 -16.18
N LYS A 54 -20.85 -46.77 -15.34
CA LYS A 54 -21.84 -45.69 -15.50
C LYS A 54 -21.19 -44.32 -15.34
N VAL A 55 -20.28 -44.13 -14.37
CA VAL A 55 -19.54 -42.88 -14.17
C VAL A 55 -18.68 -42.56 -15.38
N LEU A 56 -18.06 -43.54 -16.04
CA LEU A 56 -17.27 -43.31 -17.27
C LEU A 56 -18.08 -42.65 -18.41
N SER A 57 -19.41 -42.72 -18.39
CA SER A 57 -20.27 -42.00 -19.35
C SER A 57 -20.07 -40.47 -19.34
N ILE A 58 -19.47 -39.89 -18.30
CA ILE A 58 -19.10 -38.46 -18.28
C ILE A 58 -18.20 -38.09 -19.48
N PHE A 59 -17.38 -39.00 -19.99
CA PHE A 59 -16.49 -38.71 -21.12
C PHE A 59 -17.27 -38.50 -22.43
N ILE A 60 -18.47 -39.07 -22.56
CA ILE A 60 -19.38 -38.78 -23.68
C ILE A 60 -19.81 -37.32 -23.62
N THR A 61 -20.28 -36.87 -22.46
CA THR A 61 -20.65 -35.47 -22.21
C THR A 61 -19.46 -34.54 -22.43
N ALA A 62 -18.26 -34.94 -21.99
CA ALA A 62 -17.03 -34.17 -22.20
C ALA A 62 -16.73 -33.95 -23.69
N ALA A 63 -16.88 -34.98 -24.52
CA ALA A 63 -16.71 -34.88 -25.96
C ALA A 63 -17.73 -33.93 -26.61
N ILE A 64 -19.00 -34.00 -26.20
CA ILE A 64 -20.07 -33.10 -26.69
C ILE A 64 -19.75 -31.65 -26.33
N LEU A 65 -19.36 -31.37 -25.08
CA LEU A 65 -18.99 -30.02 -24.65
C LEU A 65 -17.74 -29.51 -25.37
N LYS A 66 -16.76 -30.39 -25.66
CA LYS A 66 -15.58 -30.05 -26.47
C LYS A 66 -15.91 -29.76 -27.92
N LEU A 67 -16.91 -30.44 -28.50
CA LEU A 67 -17.43 -30.09 -29.82
C LEU A 67 -18.09 -28.70 -29.81
N GLY A 68 -18.92 -28.42 -28.80
CA GLY A 68 -19.51 -27.09 -28.60
C GLY A 68 -18.45 -25.99 -28.50
N GLN A 69 -17.38 -26.22 -27.72
CA GLN A 69 -16.24 -25.31 -27.63
C GLN A 69 -15.59 -25.09 -29.01
N ALA A 70 -15.30 -26.15 -29.76
CA ALA A 70 -14.65 -26.04 -31.07
C ALA A 70 -15.50 -25.25 -32.07
N ILE A 71 -16.83 -25.39 -32.01
CA ILE A 71 -17.77 -24.61 -32.81
C ILE A 71 -17.72 -23.12 -32.40
N LEU A 72 -17.75 -22.82 -31.10
CA LEU A 72 -17.64 -21.44 -30.62
C LEU A 72 -16.30 -20.79 -31.01
N ASP A 73 -15.20 -21.53 -30.93
CA ASP A 73 -13.88 -21.06 -31.37
C ASP A 73 -13.86 -20.68 -32.86
N LEU A 74 -14.56 -21.45 -33.70
CA LEU A 74 -14.69 -21.16 -35.13
C LEU A 74 -15.56 -19.93 -35.40
N ILE A 75 -16.73 -19.82 -34.74
CA ILE A 75 -17.67 -18.70 -34.91
C ILE A 75 -17.01 -17.39 -34.49
N PHE A 76 -16.44 -17.35 -33.28
CA PHE A 76 -15.82 -16.14 -32.76
C PHE A 76 -14.45 -15.84 -33.40
N GLY A 77 -13.76 -16.86 -33.91
CA GLY A 77 -12.53 -16.71 -34.68
C GLY A 77 -12.74 -16.28 -36.14
N TRP A 78 -13.98 -16.28 -36.64
CA TRP A 78 -14.28 -16.11 -38.05
C TRP A 78 -13.79 -14.78 -38.63
N LYS A 79 -14.09 -13.66 -37.97
CA LYS A 79 -13.65 -12.31 -38.41
C LYS A 79 -12.12 -12.16 -38.37
N ALA A 80 -11.46 -12.83 -37.43
CA ALA A 80 -10.01 -12.78 -37.27
C ALA A 80 -9.26 -13.71 -38.26
N ARG A 81 -9.97 -14.55 -39.03
CA ARG A 81 -9.37 -15.47 -40.02
C ARG A 81 -8.47 -14.76 -41.04
N ARG A 82 -8.76 -13.51 -41.43
CA ARG A 82 -7.93 -12.79 -42.42
C ARG A 82 -6.51 -12.54 -41.92
N ASN A 83 -6.32 -12.37 -40.61
CA ASN A 83 -5.03 -12.02 -39.99
C ASN A 83 -4.34 -13.21 -39.30
N MET A 84 -5.02 -14.35 -39.17
CA MET A 84 -4.43 -15.55 -38.55
C MET A 84 -3.47 -16.29 -39.49
N SER A 85 -2.32 -16.71 -38.95
CA SER A 85 -1.40 -17.66 -39.61
C SER A 85 -2.10 -18.98 -39.98
N PHE A 86 -1.64 -19.64 -41.05
CA PHE A 86 -2.20 -20.91 -41.52
C PHE A 86 -2.21 -21.99 -40.44
N ALA A 87 -1.14 -22.10 -39.65
CA ALA A 87 -1.03 -23.07 -38.56
C ALA A 87 -2.11 -22.91 -37.48
N VAL A 88 -2.64 -21.71 -37.27
CA VAL A 88 -3.73 -21.46 -36.30
C VAL A 88 -5.08 -21.86 -36.90
N LYS A 89 -5.31 -21.56 -38.18
CA LYS A 89 -6.52 -21.97 -38.90
C LYS A 89 -6.66 -23.50 -38.93
N LEU A 90 -5.56 -24.18 -39.27
CA LEU A 90 -5.50 -25.63 -39.31
C LEU A 90 -5.81 -26.24 -37.94
N ARG A 91 -5.32 -25.63 -36.85
CA ARG A 91 -5.58 -26.10 -35.48
C ARG A 91 -7.07 -26.09 -35.14
N TYR A 92 -7.79 -25.02 -35.46
CA TYR A 92 -9.23 -24.94 -35.15
C TYR A 92 -10.04 -25.98 -35.93
N ILE A 93 -9.74 -26.16 -37.22
CA ILE A 93 -10.40 -27.17 -38.05
C ILE A 93 -10.10 -28.58 -37.52
N LEU A 94 -8.83 -28.88 -37.23
CA LEU A 94 -8.43 -30.19 -36.73
C LEU A 94 -9.03 -30.50 -35.35
N LYS A 95 -9.15 -29.51 -34.47
CA LYS A 95 -9.85 -29.65 -33.19
C LYS A 95 -11.34 -29.95 -33.36
N LEU A 96 -12.00 -29.30 -34.33
CA LEU A 96 -13.41 -29.57 -34.63
C LEU A 96 -13.61 -30.99 -35.16
N ILE A 97 -12.80 -31.43 -36.12
CA ILE A 97 -12.86 -32.78 -36.68
C ILE A 97 -12.59 -33.83 -35.60
N CYS A 98 -11.55 -33.62 -34.78
CA CYS A 98 -11.20 -34.53 -33.69
C CYS A 98 -12.32 -34.60 -32.63
N ALA A 99 -12.90 -33.46 -32.25
CA ALA A 99 -14.02 -33.44 -31.31
C ALA A 99 -15.25 -34.16 -31.88
N ALA A 100 -15.59 -33.93 -33.16
CA ALA A 100 -16.70 -34.63 -33.83
C ALA A 100 -16.48 -36.15 -33.88
N ALA A 101 -15.25 -36.58 -34.18
CA ALA A 101 -14.90 -38.01 -34.16
C ALA A 101 -15.13 -38.64 -32.78
N TRP A 102 -14.69 -37.98 -31.70
CA TRP A 102 -14.88 -38.49 -30.34
C TRP A 102 -16.34 -38.53 -29.88
N VAL A 103 -17.17 -37.58 -30.34
CA VAL A 103 -18.63 -37.58 -30.10
C VAL A 103 -19.30 -38.80 -30.73
N VAL A 104 -18.73 -39.39 -31.79
CA VAL A 104 -19.24 -40.63 -32.40
C VAL A 104 -18.61 -41.85 -31.75
N ILE A 105 -17.28 -41.87 -31.57
CA ILE A 105 -16.53 -43.03 -31.08
C ILE A 105 -16.94 -43.42 -29.65
N LEU A 106 -17.08 -42.46 -28.73
CA LEU A 106 -17.35 -42.76 -27.31
C LEU A 106 -18.76 -43.33 -27.08
N PRO A 107 -19.85 -42.80 -27.65
CA PRO A 107 -21.17 -43.43 -27.53
C PRO A 107 -21.27 -44.79 -28.20
N VAL A 108 -20.65 -44.97 -29.37
CA VAL A 108 -20.67 -46.26 -30.11
C VAL A 108 -19.96 -47.35 -29.29
N THR A 109 -18.77 -47.04 -28.76
CA THR A 109 -18.01 -47.97 -27.92
C THR A 109 -18.68 -48.20 -26.57
N TYR A 110 -19.40 -47.22 -26.00
CA TYR A 110 -20.21 -47.41 -24.79
C TYR A 110 -21.42 -48.31 -25.06
N ALA A 111 -22.17 -48.07 -26.13
CA ALA A 111 -23.35 -48.86 -26.51
C ALA A 111 -23.01 -50.31 -26.82
N TYR A 112 -21.81 -50.57 -27.36
CA TYR A 112 -21.29 -51.92 -27.58
C TYR A 112 -21.19 -52.75 -26.29
N THR A 113 -21.05 -52.08 -25.13
CA THR A 113 -20.94 -52.74 -23.83
C THR A 113 -22.29 -53.04 -23.15
N TRP A 114 -23.44 -52.75 -23.77
CA TRP A 114 -24.75 -53.07 -23.20
C TRP A 114 -25.11 -54.55 -23.33
N GLU A 115 -25.60 -55.14 -22.24
CA GLU A 115 -26.05 -56.54 -22.17
C GLU A 115 -27.34 -56.76 -22.99
N ASN A 116 -28.28 -55.81 -22.96
CA ASN A 116 -29.54 -55.85 -23.72
C ASN A 116 -29.69 -54.63 -24.66
N PRO A 117 -29.14 -54.64 -25.89
CA PRO A 117 -29.23 -53.50 -26.79
C PRO A 117 -30.60 -53.40 -27.47
N THR A 118 -31.26 -52.24 -27.39
CA THR A 118 -32.48 -51.90 -28.14
C THR A 118 -32.17 -50.97 -29.32
N GLY A 119 -32.88 -51.14 -30.45
CA GLY A 119 -32.77 -50.25 -31.62
C GLY A 119 -31.38 -50.19 -32.27
N LEU A 120 -30.85 -48.98 -32.46
CA LEU A 120 -29.57 -48.68 -33.14
C LEU A 120 -28.34 -49.35 -32.47
N ALA A 121 -28.43 -49.70 -31.19
CA ALA A 121 -27.35 -50.42 -30.51
C ALA A 121 -27.20 -51.87 -31.01
N ARG A 122 -28.29 -52.49 -31.49
CA ARG A 122 -28.29 -53.85 -32.06
C ARG A 122 -27.61 -53.89 -33.43
N THR A 123 -27.84 -52.88 -34.27
CA THR A 123 -27.17 -52.72 -35.57
C THR A 123 -25.67 -52.47 -35.44
N ILE A 124 -25.25 -51.69 -34.43
CA ILE A 124 -23.83 -51.48 -34.12
C ILE A 124 -23.17 -52.78 -33.67
N LYS A 125 -23.83 -53.54 -32.80
CA LYS A 125 -23.32 -54.85 -32.31
C LYS A 125 -23.20 -55.88 -33.44
N SER A 126 -24.14 -55.89 -34.39
CA SER A 126 -24.03 -56.76 -35.58
C SER A 126 -22.90 -56.38 -36.54
N TRP A 127 -22.46 -55.13 -36.55
CA TRP A 127 -21.40 -54.64 -37.46
C TRP A 127 -20.00 -54.85 -36.87
N LEU A 128 -19.86 -54.82 -35.55
CA LEU A 128 -18.57 -54.99 -34.84
C LEU A 128 -18.34 -56.39 -34.23
N GLY A 129 -19.33 -57.30 -34.28
CA GLY A 129 -19.23 -58.68 -33.80
C GLY A 129 -19.52 -58.85 -32.30
N ASP A 130 -19.89 -60.06 -31.87
CA ASP A 130 -20.28 -60.39 -30.49
C ASP A 130 -19.06 -60.50 -29.55
N GLY A 131 -18.60 -59.38 -29.03
CA GLY A 131 -17.61 -59.31 -27.94
C GLY A 131 -18.29 -59.40 -26.59
N GLN A 132 -18.83 -60.56 -26.23
CA GLN A 132 -19.63 -60.76 -25.01
C GLN A 132 -18.89 -60.48 -23.68
N ASN A 133 -17.58 -60.19 -23.65
CA ASN A 133 -16.81 -60.04 -22.41
C ASN A 133 -15.66 -59.02 -22.45
N GLN A 134 -15.71 -57.96 -23.27
CA GLN A 134 -14.61 -56.98 -23.34
C GLN A 134 -15.00 -55.55 -22.95
N PRO A 135 -15.05 -55.22 -21.63
CA PRO A 135 -15.06 -53.83 -21.16
C PRO A 135 -13.79 -53.04 -21.54
N SER A 136 -12.79 -53.70 -22.13
CA SER A 136 -11.50 -53.12 -22.53
C SER A 136 -11.59 -52.10 -23.67
N LEU A 137 -12.50 -52.24 -24.64
CA LEU A 137 -12.53 -51.35 -25.82
C LEU A 137 -12.98 -49.92 -25.47
N TYR A 138 -14.02 -49.79 -24.63
CA TYR A 138 -14.49 -48.47 -24.18
C TYR A 138 -13.47 -47.80 -23.24
N ILE A 139 -12.89 -48.57 -22.32
CA ILE A 139 -11.84 -48.07 -21.42
C ILE A 139 -10.61 -47.64 -22.23
N LEU A 140 -10.20 -48.41 -23.24
CA LEU A 140 -9.11 -48.06 -24.15
C LEU A 140 -9.41 -46.76 -24.92
N ALA A 141 -10.63 -46.61 -25.45
CA ALA A 141 -11.05 -45.38 -26.12
C ALA A 141 -10.97 -44.16 -25.19
N ILE A 142 -11.37 -44.31 -23.92
CA ILE A 142 -11.23 -43.27 -22.90
C ILE A 142 -9.76 -42.94 -22.61
N VAL A 143 -8.90 -43.95 -22.46
CA VAL A 143 -7.47 -43.75 -22.21
C VAL A 143 -6.84 -42.96 -23.37
N ILE A 144 -7.17 -43.30 -24.61
CA ILE A 144 -6.69 -42.58 -25.81
C ILE A 144 -7.24 -41.14 -25.82
N TYR A 145 -8.54 -40.95 -25.53
CA TYR A 145 -9.16 -39.63 -25.44
C TYR A 145 -8.49 -38.74 -24.38
N MET A 146 -8.14 -39.33 -23.23
CA MET A 146 -7.54 -38.62 -22.09
C MET A 146 -6.03 -38.41 -22.22
N ALA A 147 -5.32 -39.20 -23.03
CA ALA A 147 -3.87 -39.16 -23.15
C ALA A 147 -3.30 -37.74 -23.37
N PRO A 148 -3.83 -36.89 -24.29
CA PRO A 148 -3.31 -35.53 -24.48
C PRO A 148 -3.46 -34.66 -23.22
N ASN A 149 -4.55 -34.82 -22.48
CA ASN A 149 -4.80 -34.08 -21.24
C ASN A 149 -3.93 -34.60 -20.09
N ILE A 150 -3.69 -35.90 -20.00
CA ILE A 150 -2.79 -36.51 -19.00
C ILE A 150 -1.36 -36.00 -19.22
N VAL A 151 -0.89 -36.00 -20.47
CA VAL A 151 0.42 -35.43 -20.82
C VAL A 151 0.49 -33.95 -20.44
N ALA A 152 -0.54 -33.17 -20.76
CA ALA A 152 -0.60 -31.75 -20.39
C ALA A 152 -0.55 -31.54 -18.86
N SER A 153 -1.29 -32.35 -18.10
CA SER A 153 -1.31 -32.31 -16.62
C SER A 153 0.03 -32.72 -16.01
N MET A 154 0.70 -33.76 -16.54
CA MET A 154 2.05 -34.13 -16.10
C MET A 154 3.06 -33.01 -16.37
N LEU A 155 3.02 -32.41 -17.56
CA LEU A 155 3.87 -31.27 -17.89
C LEU A 155 3.55 -30.05 -17.02
N PHE A 156 2.30 -29.88 -16.61
CA PHE A 156 1.94 -28.84 -15.65
C PHE A 156 2.58 -29.10 -14.28
N LEU A 157 2.43 -30.30 -13.72
CA LEU A 157 2.97 -30.69 -12.41
C LEU A 157 4.51 -30.64 -12.34
N PHE A 158 5.20 -30.87 -13.46
CA PHE A 158 6.66 -30.85 -13.56
C PHE A 158 7.17 -29.67 -14.41
N PRO A 159 7.21 -28.44 -13.86
CA PRO A 159 7.60 -27.25 -14.61
C PRO A 159 9.05 -27.31 -15.15
N PHE A 160 9.96 -28.07 -14.52
CA PHE A 160 11.31 -28.28 -15.06
C PHE A 160 11.28 -28.99 -16.43
N MET A 161 10.52 -30.09 -16.54
CA MET A 161 10.34 -30.81 -17.80
C MET A 161 9.66 -29.93 -18.85
N ARG A 162 8.63 -29.18 -18.44
CA ARG A 162 7.91 -28.28 -19.33
C ARG A 162 8.80 -27.16 -19.86
N ARG A 163 9.63 -26.52 -19.02
CA ARG A 163 10.59 -25.49 -19.46
C ARG A 163 11.56 -26.05 -20.49
N PHE A 164 12.09 -27.27 -20.27
CA PHE A 164 12.97 -27.95 -21.23
C PHE A 164 12.28 -28.26 -22.56
N LEU A 165 11.02 -28.70 -22.53
CA LEU A 165 10.24 -28.98 -23.74
C LEU A 165 9.87 -27.70 -24.50
N GLU A 166 9.55 -26.61 -23.80
CA GLU A 166 9.23 -25.31 -24.43
C GLU A 166 10.47 -24.59 -25.00
N SER A 167 11.66 -24.82 -24.43
CA SER A 167 12.91 -24.28 -24.96
C SER A 167 13.48 -25.12 -26.12
N SER A 168 13.00 -26.36 -26.28
CA SER A 168 13.44 -27.25 -27.35
C SER A 168 12.87 -26.83 -28.71
N ASN A 169 13.75 -26.71 -29.70
CA ASN A 169 13.38 -26.42 -31.10
C ASN A 169 13.12 -27.69 -31.93
N VAL A 170 13.02 -28.87 -31.29
CA VAL A 170 12.76 -30.12 -32.00
C VAL A 170 11.35 -30.08 -32.60
N LYS A 171 11.24 -30.39 -33.89
CA LYS A 171 9.97 -30.33 -34.66
C LYS A 171 8.86 -31.19 -34.04
N VAL A 172 9.18 -32.39 -33.55
CA VAL A 172 8.21 -33.30 -32.92
C VAL A 172 7.62 -32.68 -31.64
N ILE A 173 8.48 -32.17 -30.76
CA ILE A 173 8.07 -31.48 -29.53
C ILE A 173 7.22 -30.25 -29.86
N THR A 174 7.63 -29.49 -30.88
CA THR A 174 6.88 -28.31 -31.33
C THR A 174 5.46 -28.66 -31.81
N ILE A 175 5.27 -29.80 -32.49
CA ILE A 175 3.94 -30.28 -32.92
C ILE A 175 3.09 -30.73 -31.73
N ILE A 176 3.68 -31.48 -30.78
CA ILE A 176 2.98 -31.91 -29.56
C ILE A 176 2.53 -30.70 -28.74
N MET A 177 3.42 -29.71 -28.57
CA MET A 177 3.11 -28.47 -27.86
C MET A 177 2.12 -27.59 -28.62
N TRP A 178 2.15 -27.62 -29.96
CA TRP A 178 1.14 -26.97 -30.81
C TRP A 178 -0.26 -27.57 -30.58
N TRP A 179 -0.39 -28.87 -30.31
CA TRP A 179 -1.68 -29.48 -30.00
C TRP A 179 -2.11 -29.28 -28.55
N SER A 180 -1.20 -29.50 -27.60
CA SER A 180 -1.47 -29.57 -26.16
C SER A 180 -1.64 -28.20 -25.49
N GLN A 181 -0.89 -27.17 -25.91
CA GLN A 181 -0.87 -25.89 -25.18
C GLN A 181 -1.86 -24.84 -25.73
N PRO A 182 -2.72 -24.27 -24.86
CA PRO A 182 -3.30 -22.95 -25.10
C PRO A 182 -2.17 -21.92 -25.14
N ARG A 183 -2.22 -20.96 -26.06
CA ARG A 183 -1.31 -19.81 -26.00
C ARG A 183 -1.71 -18.97 -24.80
N LEU A 184 -1.09 -19.23 -23.65
CA LEU A 184 -1.12 -18.33 -22.51
C LEU A 184 -0.27 -17.10 -22.87
N PHE A 185 -0.59 -15.95 -22.31
CA PHE A 185 0.16 -14.69 -22.50
C PHE A 185 1.57 -14.72 -21.88
N VAL A 186 1.93 -15.81 -21.19
CA VAL A 186 3.24 -16.02 -20.56
C VAL A 186 4.24 -16.51 -21.62
N GLY A 187 5.41 -15.87 -21.70
CA GLY A 187 6.48 -16.23 -22.63
C GLY A 187 7.01 -17.66 -22.41
N ARG A 188 7.64 -18.24 -23.44
CA ARG A 188 8.23 -19.59 -23.38
C ARG A 188 9.24 -19.67 -22.23
N GLY A 189 9.11 -20.70 -21.39
CA GLY A 189 10.04 -20.92 -20.29
C GLY A 189 9.90 -19.96 -19.09
N MET A 190 8.98 -18.98 -19.13
CA MET A 190 8.74 -18.03 -18.04
C MET A 190 7.78 -18.56 -16.97
N HIS A 191 7.83 -19.86 -16.67
CA HIS A 191 6.97 -20.45 -15.64
C HIS A 191 7.46 -20.12 -14.24
N GLU A 192 6.54 -20.02 -13.28
CA GLU A 192 6.86 -19.88 -11.85
C GLU A 192 7.64 -21.08 -11.30
N GLY A 193 8.29 -20.91 -10.14
CA GLY A 193 9.01 -21.99 -9.47
C GLY A 193 8.09 -23.16 -9.05
N ALA A 194 8.64 -24.38 -8.97
CA ALA A 194 7.88 -25.60 -8.65
C ALA A 194 7.14 -25.51 -7.31
N PHE A 195 7.74 -24.86 -6.30
CA PHE A 195 7.11 -24.68 -4.99
C PHE A 195 5.93 -23.71 -5.03
N SER A 196 6.02 -22.62 -5.80
CA SER A 196 4.90 -21.68 -5.99
C SER A 196 3.75 -22.35 -6.72
N LEU A 197 4.06 -23.14 -7.76
CA LEU A 197 3.08 -23.95 -8.47
C LEU A 197 2.40 -24.95 -7.54
N PHE A 198 3.16 -25.70 -6.74
CA PHE A 198 2.61 -26.67 -5.79
C PHE A 198 1.65 -26.01 -4.80
N LYS A 199 2.02 -24.86 -4.23
CA LYS A 199 1.13 -24.10 -3.33
C LYS A 199 -0.18 -23.70 -4.02
N TYR A 200 -0.09 -23.19 -5.26
CA TYR A 200 -1.27 -22.83 -6.04
C TYR A 200 -2.14 -24.04 -6.39
N THR A 201 -1.54 -25.17 -6.76
CA THR A 201 -2.28 -26.41 -7.04
C THR A 201 -2.97 -26.93 -5.78
N MET A 202 -2.28 -26.94 -4.63
CA MET A 202 -2.85 -27.40 -3.37
C MET A 202 -4.05 -26.55 -2.94
N PHE A 203 -3.97 -25.23 -3.12
CA PHE A 203 -5.09 -24.31 -2.87
C PHE A 203 -6.36 -24.75 -3.63
N TRP A 204 -6.24 -24.96 -4.94
CA TRP A 204 -7.39 -25.32 -5.76
C TRP A 204 -7.87 -26.76 -5.53
N VAL A 205 -6.97 -27.71 -5.31
CA VAL A 205 -7.33 -29.10 -5.01
C VAL A 205 -8.14 -29.17 -3.71
N LEU A 206 -7.68 -28.49 -2.66
CA LEU A 206 -8.38 -28.48 -1.38
C LEU A 206 -9.75 -27.80 -1.49
N LEU A 207 -9.81 -26.62 -2.12
CA LEU A 207 -11.05 -25.88 -2.35
C LEU A 207 -12.08 -26.73 -3.13
N LEU A 208 -11.67 -27.32 -4.26
CA LEU A 208 -12.55 -28.12 -5.09
C LEU A 208 -12.98 -29.42 -4.40
N ALA A 209 -12.08 -30.07 -3.65
CA ALA A 209 -12.42 -31.27 -2.89
C ALA A 209 -13.48 -30.97 -1.82
N THR A 210 -13.31 -29.90 -1.04
CA THR A 210 -14.32 -29.48 -0.05
C THR A 210 -15.64 -29.13 -0.72
N LYS A 211 -15.59 -28.34 -1.80
CA LYS A 211 -16.78 -27.95 -2.59
C LYS A 211 -17.56 -29.18 -3.06
N LEU A 212 -16.90 -30.10 -3.77
CA LEU A 212 -17.55 -31.29 -4.32
C LEU A 212 -18.09 -32.22 -3.21
N THR A 213 -17.38 -32.32 -2.09
CA THR A 213 -17.86 -33.10 -0.94
C THR A 213 -19.15 -32.51 -0.39
N VAL A 214 -19.21 -31.19 -0.19
CA VAL A 214 -20.40 -30.51 0.31
C VAL A 214 -21.55 -30.57 -0.70
N SER A 215 -21.30 -30.30 -1.98
CA SER A 215 -22.31 -30.44 -3.03
C SER A 215 -22.87 -31.86 -3.08
N PHE A 216 -22.03 -32.90 -2.95
CA PHE A 216 -22.50 -34.28 -2.98
C PHE A 216 -23.44 -34.60 -1.79
N TYR A 217 -23.02 -34.30 -0.56
CA TYR A 217 -23.78 -34.69 0.63
C TYR A 217 -24.97 -33.78 0.93
N ILE A 218 -24.87 -32.47 0.67
CA ILE A 218 -25.90 -31.48 1.02
C ILE A 218 -26.84 -31.23 -0.16
N GLU A 219 -26.32 -31.11 -1.38
CA GLU A 219 -27.13 -30.69 -2.53
C GLU A 219 -27.70 -31.90 -3.30
N ILE A 220 -26.85 -32.85 -3.69
CA ILE A 220 -27.23 -33.88 -4.67
C ILE A 220 -27.87 -35.11 -4.00
N LYS A 221 -27.22 -35.68 -2.97
CA LYS A 221 -27.68 -36.91 -2.33
C LYS A 221 -29.10 -36.82 -1.76
N PRO A 222 -29.51 -35.73 -1.07
CA PRO A 222 -30.86 -35.63 -0.51
C PRO A 222 -31.97 -35.52 -1.57
N LEU A 223 -31.66 -35.11 -2.80
CA LEU A 223 -32.66 -34.96 -3.87
C LEU A 223 -32.96 -36.25 -4.61
N VAL A 224 -32.02 -37.18 -4.65
CA VAL A 224 -32.16 -38.40 -5.45
C VAL A 224 -33.34 -39.24 -4.97
N GLN A 225 -33.48 -39.44 -3.67
CA GLN A 225 -34.57 -40.27 -3.12
C GLN A 225 -35.96 -39.67 -3.41
N PRO A 226 -36.23 -38.39 -3.09
CA PRO A 226 -37.48 -37.73 -3.51
C PRO A 226 -37.72 -37.78 -5.03
N THR A 227 -36.66 -37.66 -5.84
CA THR A 227 -36.79 -37.72 -7.30
C THR A 227 -37.23 -39.12 -7.76
N ILE A 228 -36.67 -40.17 -7.19
CA ILE A 228 -37.08 -41.56 -7.47
C ILE A 228 -38.53 -41.78 -7.09
N ASP A 229 -38.95 -41.28 -5.92
CA ASP A 229 -40.32 -41.44 -5.42
C ASP A 229 -41.33 -40.69 -6.30
N ILE A 230 -41.02 -39.44 -6.69
CA ILE A 230 -41.83 -38.64 -7.62
C ILE A 230 -41.91 -39.28 -9.01
N MET A 231 -40.83 -39.92 -9.49
CA MET A 231 -40.84 -40.58 -10.80
C MET A 231 -41.61 -41.91 -10.81
N ARG A 232 -41.82 -42.54 -9.65
CA ARG A 232 -42.56 -43.81 -9.51
C ARG A 232 -44.07 -43.61 -9.50
N GLU A 233 -44.57 -42.49 -8.97
CA GLU A 233 -46.00 -42.21 -8.88
C GLU A 233 -46.48 -41.32 -10.04
N PRO A 234 -47.32 -41.79 -10.98
CA PRO A 234 -47.84 -40.94 -12.05
C PRO A 234 -48.88 -39.96 -11.50
N ILE A 235 -48.51 -38.70 -11.29
CA ILE A 235 -49.42 -37.65 -10.81
C ILE A 235 -50.24 -37.18 -12.02
N ARG A 236 -51.54 -37.47 -12.02
CA ARG A 236 -52.44 -37.17 -13.16
C ARG A 236 -53.18 -35.84 -13.02
N THR A 237 -53.21 -35.24 -11.82
CA THR A 237 -53.94 -34.00 -11.54
C THR A 237 -53.14 -33.13 -10.59
N PHE A 238 -52.58 -32.02 -11.08
CA PHE A 238 -51.90 -31.02 -10.26
C PHE A 238 -52.90 -29.97 -9.77
N GLN A 239 -52.83 -29.57 -8.50
CA GLN A 239 -53.66 -28.48 -7.94
C GLN A 239 -53.13 -27.08 -8.30
N TRP A 240 -51.89 -26.98 -8.80
CA TRP A 240 -51.19 -25.74 -9.14
C TRP A 240 -50.97 -25.61 -10.65
N HIS A 241 -50.64 -24.39 -11.12
CA HIS A 241 -50.45 -24.09 -12.54
C HIS A 241 -49.35 -24.96 -13.19
N GLU A 242 -49.70 -25.59 -14.31
CA GLU A 242 -48.84 -26.51 -15.04
C GLU A 242 -48.09 -25.75 -16.15
N PHE A 243 -46.76 -25.62 -16.02
CA PHE A 243 -45.94 -25.02 -17.09
C PHE A 243 -45.92 -25.88 -18.36
N PHE A 244 -46.23 -27.18 -18.27
CA PHE A 244 -46.24 -28.13 -19.38
C PHE A 244 -47.50 -29.04 -19.33
N PRO A 245 -48.67 -28.55 -19.76
CA PRO A 245 -49.98 -29.21 -19.58
C PRO A 245 -50.21 -30.54 -20.35
N HIS A 246 -49.22 -30.98 -21.11
CA HIS A 246 -49.28 -32.23 -21.90
C HIS A 246 -48.10 -33.18 -21.60
N GLY A 247 -47.40 -32.97 -20.48
CA GLY A 247 -46.29 -33.80 -20.06
C GLY A 247 -46.77 -35.17 -19.56
N THR A 248 -46.38 -36.25 -20.24
CA THR A 248 -46.77 -37.63 -19.88
C THR A 248 -46.08 -38.18 -18.62
N ASN A 249 -45.08 -37.46 -18.11
CA ASN A 249 -44.27 -37.82 -16.94
C ASN A 249 -44.12 -36.57 -16.05
N ASN A 250 -43.95 -36.74 -14.73
CA ASN A 250 -43.75 -35.69 -13.72
C ASN A 250 -42.45 -34.85 -13.88
N ILE A 251 -41.92 -34.74 -15.11
CA ILE A 251 -40.67 -34.08 -15.47
C ILE A 251 -40.70 -32.60 -15.09
N GLY A 252 -41.84 -31.91 -15.20
CA GLY A 252 -41.96 -30.50 -14.79
C GLY A 252 -41.66 -30.28 -13.31
N VAL A 253 -42.11 -31.21 -12.44
CA VAL A 253 -41.86 -31.19 -11.00
C VAL A 253 -40.39 -31.52 -10.68
N VAL A 254 -39.80 -32.46 -11.42
CA VAL A 254 -38.38 -32.77 -11.28
C VAL A 254 -37.52 -31.57 -11.68
N ILE A 255 -37.86 -30.89 -12.78
CA ILE A 255 -37.15 -29.68 -13.22
C ILE A 255 -37.26 -28.57 -12.17
N SER A 256 -38.44 -28.33 -11.60
CA SER A 256 -38.61 -27.29 -10.58
C SER A 256 -37.86 -27.60 -9.28
N LEU A 257 -37.75 -28.88 -8.89
CA LEU A 257 -36.97 -29.31 -7.73
C LEU A 257 -35.45 -29.15 -7.97
N TRP A 258 -34.96 -29.55 -9.15
CA TRP A 258 -33.52 -29.56 -9.45
C TRP A 258 -32.97 -28.20 -9.91
N ALA A 259 -33.75 -27.36 -10.59
CA ALA A 259 -33.26 -26.12 -11.18
C ALA A 259 -32.64 -25.15 -10.17
N PRO A 260 -33.25 -24.87 -8.99
CA PRO A 260 -32.64 -24.01 -7.98
C PRO A 260 -31.31 -24.56 -7.47
N ILE A 261 -31.22 -25.88 -7.30
CA ILE A 261 -30.06 -26.52 -6.68
C ILE A 261 -28.90 -26.60 -7.67
N ILE A 262 -29.19 -26.88 -8.94
CA ILE A 262 -28.18 -26.78 -10.02
C ILE A 262 -27.66 -25.35 -10.14
N LEU A 263 -28.52 -24.34 -9.99
CA LEU A 263 -28.09 -22.94 -10.02
C LEU A 263 -27.16 -22.62 -8.83
N VAL A 264 -27.52 -23.05 -7.61
CA VAL A 264 -26.67 -22.91 -6.42
C VAL A 264 -25.32 -23.60 -6.63
N TYR A 265 -25.30 -24.82 -7.19
CA TYR A 265 -24.07 -25.57 -7.48
C TYR A 265 -23.08 -24.87 -8.43
N PHE A 266 -23.56 -23.98 -9.32
CA PHE A 266 -22.68 -23.17 -10.16
C PHE A 266 -22.22 -21.88 -9.47
N MET A 267 -23.03 -21.35 -8.55
CA MET A 267 -22.75 -20.11 -7.81
C MET A 267 -21.86 -20.34 -6.58
N ASP A 268 -21.99 -21.48 -5.91
CA ASP A 268 -21.31 -21.82 -4.66
C ASP A 268 -19.77 -21.77 -4.74
N THR A 269 -19.21 -21.90 -5.94
CA THR A 269 -17.77 -21.88 -6.18
C THR A 269 -17.18 -20.52 -5.82
N GLN A 270 -17.96 -19.44 -5.95
CA GLN A 270 -17.57 -18.10 -5.49
C GLN A 270 -17.53 -18.03 -3.96
N ILE A 271 -18.47 -18.68 -3.28
CA ILE A 271 -18.54 -18.72 -1.81
C ILE A 271 -17.32 -19.47 -1.26
N TRP A 272 -17.04 -20.67 -1.78
CA TRP A 272 -15.87 -21.45 -1.38
C TRP A 272 -14.56 -20.71 -1.69
N TYR A 273 -14.47 -20.04 -2.84
CA TYR A 273 -13.31 -19.21 -3.16
C TYR A 273 -13.14 -18.05 -2.19
N ALA A 274 -14.20 -17.32 -1.84
CA ALA A 274 -14.15 -16.23 -0.87
C ALA A 274 -13.67 -16.72 0.51
N LEU A 275 -14.17 -17.86 1.00
CA LEU A 275 -13.75 -18.44 2.28
C LEU A 275 -12.27 -18.88 2.27
N PHE A 276 -11.85 -19.62 1.26
CA PHE A 276 -10.46 -20.09 1.18
C PHE A 276 -9.47 -18.95 0.92
N SER A 277 -9.83 -17.99 0.07
CA SER A 277 -8.95 -16.83 -0.23
C SER A 277 -8.80 -15.91 0.97
N THR A 278 -9.84 -15.69 1.76
CA THR A 278 -9.76 -14.90 3.01
C THR A 278 -8.93 -15.61 4.07
N LEU A 279 -9.11 -16.92 4.27
CA LEU A 279 -8.35 -17.70 5.25
C LEU A 279 -6.86 -17.77 4.89
N ILE A 280 -6.55 -18.27 3.68
CA ILE A 280 -5.16 -18.47 3.24
C ILE A 280 -4.49 -17.12 2.98
N GLY A 281 -5.23 -16.16 2.41
CA GLY A 281 -4.75 -14.77 2.24
C GLY A 281 -4.47 -14.09 3.57
N GLY A 282 -5.29 -14.32 4.60
CA GLY A 282 -5.07 -13.81 5.96
C GLY A 282 -3.81 -14.38 6.60
N ILE A 283 -3.62 -15.71 6.56
CA ILE A 283 -2.42 -16.39 7.06
C ILE A 283 -1.17 -15.90 6.32
N TYR A 284 -1.25 -15.82 5.00
CA TYR A 284 -0.13 -15.38 4.17
C TYR A 284 0.21 -13.90 4.38
N GLY A 285 -0.83 -13.06 4.52
CA GLY A 285 -0.70 -11.65 4.87
C GLY A 285 0.00 -11.46 6.22
N ALA A 286 -0.40 -12.24 7.23
CA ALA A 286 0.24 -12.20 8.55
C ALA A 286 1.72 -12.62 8.49
N TYR A 287 2.05 -13.70 7.78
CA TYR A 287 3.45 -14.13 7.59
C TYR A 287 4.30 -13.07 6.88
N ARG A 288 3.71 -12.37 5.91
CA ARG A 288 4.37 -11.26 5.19
C ARG A 288 4.31 -9.92 5.91
N ARG A 289 3.80 -9.87 7.15
CA ARG A 289 3.62 -8.64 7.94
C ARG A 289 2.78 -7.58 7.22
N LEU A 290 1.82 -8.04 6.41
CA LEU A 290 1.00 -7.17 5.58
C LEU A 290 0.00 -6.40 6.44
N GLY A 291 0.26 -5.10 6.57
CA GLY A 291 -0.54 -4.20 7.41
C GLY A 291 -0.12 -4.25 8.87
N GLU A 292 1.18 -4.40 9.15
CA GLU A 292 1.77 -4.12 10.47
C GLU A 292 1.64 -2.63 10.83
N ILE A 293 1.71 -1.75 9.82
CA ILE A 293 1.45 -0.31 9.96
C ILE A 293 0.20 0.05 9.15
N ARG A 294 -0.91 0.33 9.85
CA ARG A 294 -2.19 0.75 9.24
C ARG A 294 -2.67 2.12 9.67
N THR A 295 -2.21 2.58 10.83
CA THR A 295 -2.66 3.85 11.44
C THR A 295 -1.46 4.75 11.71
N LEU A 296 -1.72 6.06 11.80
CA LEU A 296 -0.69 7.05 12.16
C LEU A 296 -0.07 6.75 13.55
N GLY A 297 -0.86 6.24 14.49
CA GLY A 297 -0.34 5.81 15.80
C GLY A 297 0.71 4.69 15.68
N MET A 298 0.45 3.69 14.83
CA MET A 298 1.41 2.61 14.56
C MET A 298 2.65 3.14 13.83
N LEU A 299 2.48 4.03 12.85
CA LEU A 299 3.58 4.68 12.14
C LEU A 299 4.53 5.38 13.11
N ARG A 300 4.01 6.18 14.04
CA ARG A 300 4.81 6.89 15.04
C ARG A 300 5.58 5.97 15.96
N SER A 301 4.93 4.92 16.46
CA SER A 301 5.58 3.93 17.32
C SER A 301 6.77 3.22 16.63
N ARG A 302 6.76 3.15 15.30
CA ARG A 302 7.80 2.52 14.49
C ARG A 302 8.73 3.51 13.81
N PHE A 303 8.51 4.81 13.97
CA PHE A 303 9.24 5.83 13.21
C PHE A 303 10.74 5.78 13.47
N GLU A 304 11.16 5.53 14.70
CA GLU A 304 12.58 5.34 15.07
C GLU A 304 13.26 4.21 14.29
N SER A 305 12.51 3.16 13.93
CA SER A 305 13.01 2.01 13.16
C SER A 305 12.94 2.19 11.63
N LEU A 306 12.28 3.25 11.13
CA LEU A 306 12.16 3.51 9.69
C LEU A 306 13.50 3.80 9.01
N PRO A 307 14.41 4.64 9.57
CA PRO A 307 15.72 4.87 8.97
C PRO A 307 16.52 3.58 8.79
N GLU A 308 16.44 2.65 9.75
CA GLU A 308 17.14 1.37 9.66
C GLU A 308 16.54 0.49 8.57
N ALA A 309 15.22 0.30 8.57
CA ALA A 309 14.53 -0.48 7.54
C ALA A 309 14.75 0.09 6.12
N PHE A 310 14.75 1.42 5.97
CA PHE A 310 15.07 2.11 4.72
C PHE A 310 16.46 1.76 4.21
N ASN A 311 17.49 1.89 5.07
CA ASN A 311 18.88 1.64 4.69
C ASN A 311 19.13 0.14 4.39
N GLU A 312 18.45 -0.78 5.07
CA GLU A 312 18.60 -2.22 4.81
C GLU A 312 18.00 -2.66 3.47
N ARG A 313 16.89 -2.05 3.07
CA ARG A 313 16.09 -2.52 1.92
C ARG A 313 16.33 -1.75 0.63
N LEU A 314 16.43 -0.42 0.72
CA LEU A 314 16.48 0.47 -0.45
C LEU A 314 17.90 0.95 -0.78
N ILE A 315 18.84 0.92 0.16
CA ILE A 315 20.23 1.30 -0.08
C ILE A 315 21.07 0.04 -0.35
N PRO A 316 21.71 -0.08 -1.54
CA PRO A 316 22.54 -1.22 -1.88
C PRO A 316 23.84 -1.23 -1.06
N SER A 317 24.03 -2.25 -0.23
CA SER A 317 25.31 -2.48 0.47
C SER A 317 26.23 -3.41 -0.31
N ASP A 318 27.52 -3.06 -0.43
CA ASP A 318 28.52 -3.89 -1.12
C ASP A 318 28.79 -5.24 -0.41
N ALA A 319 28.44 -5.35 0.88
CA ALA A 319 28.49 -6.59 1.67
C ALA A 319 27.50 -7.67 1.19
N ASN A 320 26.41 -7.27 0.52
CA ASN A 320 25.35 -8.17 0.05
C ASN A 320 25.69 -8.96 -1.23
N LYS A 321 26.91 -8.81 -1.78
CA LYS A 321 27.42 -9.60 -2.92
C LYS A 321 27.75 -11.06 -2.55
N SER A 322 27.88 -11.41 -1.28
CA SER A 322 28.21 -12.77 -0.85
C SER A 322 26.99 -13.70 -0.76
N LYS A 323 26.12 -13.72 -1.78
CA LYS A 323 25.00 -14.69 -1.86
C LYS A 323 25.48 -16.07 -2.29
N GLY A 324 26.11 -16.78 -1.36
CA GLY A 324 26.29 -18.23 -1.36
C GLY A 324 25.80 -18.82 -0.03
N LEU A 325 25.74 -20.15 0.08
CA LEU A 325 25.31 -20.90 1.28
C LEU A 325 25.93 -20.42 2.61
N ARG A 326 27.05 -19.68 2.57
CA ARG A 326 27.70 -19.05 3.73
C ARG A 326 26.90 -17.91 4.39
N ALA A 327 26.02 -17.22 3.65
CA ALA A 327 25.20 -16.12 4.20
C ALA A 327 24.05 -16.59 5.09
N ALA A 328 23.59 -17.84 4.93
CA ALA A 328 22.57 -18.44 5.80
C ALA A 328 23.12 -18.81 7.19
N PHE A 329 24.45 -18.96 7.30
CA PHE A 329 25.16 -19.30 8.54
C PHE A 329 25.96 -18.15 9.13
N SER A 330 26.09 -17.01 8.43
CA SER A 330 26.62 -15.80 9.03
C SER A 330 25.54 -15.17 9.88
N SER A 331 25.73 -15.19 11.21
CA SER A 331 24.94 -14.39 12.13
C SER A 331 24.82 -12.97 11.61
N ARG A 332 23.60 -12.39 11.64
CA ARG A 332 23.37 -10.95 11.44
C ARG A 332 24.53 -10.17 12.07
N PRO A 333 25.20 -9.26 11.35
CA PRO A 333 26.24 -8.45 11.96
C PRO A 333 25.62 -7.77 13.19
N LYS A 334 26.18 -8.03 14.36
CA LYS A 334 25.80 -7.32 15.59
C LYS A 334 25.85 -5.82 15.29
N ALA A 335 24.78 -5.12 15.65
CA ALA A 335 24.67 -3.67 15.60
C ALA A 335 25.59 -3.00 16.64
N SER A 336 26.88 -3.31 16.61
CA SER A 336 27.93 -2.50 17.25
C SER A 336 28.51 -1.61 16.17
N GLY A 337 27.84 -0.48 15.90
CA GLY A 337 28.30 0.52 14.94
C GLY A 337 28.16 1.90 15.57
N ASP A 338 29.29 2.63 15.59
CA ASP A 338 29.47 4.01 16.06
C ASP A 338 28.24 4.90 15.87
N GLU A 339 28.00 5.83 16.80
CA GLU A 339 26.98 6.89 16.68
C GLU A 339 27.02 7.56 15.30
N ARG A 340 28.23 7.76 14.76
CA ARG A 340 28.46 8.30 13.42
C ARG A 340 27.81 7.49 12.29
N GLN A 341 27.72 6.16 12.38
CA GLN A 341 27.00 5.35 11.39
C GLN A 341 25.48 5.47 11.51
N LYS A 342 24.95 5.59 12.74
CA LYS A 342 23.51 5.81 12.96
C LYS A 342 23.08 7.16 12.42
N GLU A 343 23.87 8.20 12.67
CA GLU A 343 23.67 9.54 12.12
C GLU A 343 23.63 9.54 10.59
N LYS A 344 24.59 8.86 9.95
CA LYS A 344 24.61 8.71 8.48
C LYS A 344 23.34 8.06 7.93
N ARG A 345 22.87 6.99 8.57
CA ARG A 345 21.63 6.30 8.16
C ARG A 345 20.43 7.21 8.29
N ALA A 346 20.37 7.98 9.37
CA ALA A 346 19.29 8.92 9.64
C ALA A 346 19.29 10.12 8.67
N ALA A 347 20.46 10.65 8.30
CA ALA A 347 20.59 11.73 7.32
C ALA A 347 20.08 11.31 5.93
N ARG A 348 20.45 10.11 5.46
CA ARG A 348 19.93 9.56 4.19
C ARG A 348 18.42 9.40 4.20
N PHE A 349 17.88 8.94 5.32
CA PHE A 349 16.44 8.82 5.51
C PHE A 349 15.76 10.19 5.50
N ALA A 350 16.31 11.19 6.20
CA ALA A 350 15.78 12.55 6.25
C ALA A 350 15.70 13.18 4.85
N GLN A 351 16.72 12.98 4.01
CA GLN A 351 16.70 13.44 2.61
C GLN A 351 15.53 12.86 1.82
N MET A 352 15.35 11.55 1.88
CA MET A 352 14.23 10.92 1.20
C MET A 352 12.88 11.33 1.80
N TRP A 353 12.78 11.36 3.13
CA TRP A 353 11.54 11.71 3.83
C TRP A 353 11.08 13.11 3.46
N ASN A 354 11.97 14.10 3.49
CA ASN A 354 11.63 15.47 3.18
C ASN A 354 11.19 15.63 1.71
N VAL A 355 11.79 14.91 0.76
CA VAL A 355 11.33 14.89 -0.65
C VAL A 355 9.91 14.32 -0.78
N ILE A 356 9.55 13.32 0.03
CA ILE A 356 8.18 12.80 0.07
C ILE A 356 7.21 13.86 0.61
N ILE A 357 7.58 14.54 1.70
CA ILE A 357 6.75 15.57 2.32
C ILE A 357 6.58 16.79 1.40
N THR A 358 7.64 17.27 0.74
CA THR A 358 7.53 18.35 -0.23
C THR A 358 6.67 17.95 -1.44
N SER A 359 6.78 16.70 -1.92
CA SER A 359 5.89 16.19 -2.97
C SER A 359 4.42 16.16 -2.54
N PHE A 360 4.11 15.92 -1.27
CA PHE A 360 2.73 15.99 -0.78
C PHE A 360 2.21 17.42 -0.74
N ARG A 361 3.08 18.38 -0.42
CA ARG A 361 2.76 19.80 -0.48
C ARG A 361 2.52 20.26 -1.92
N GLU A 362 3.35 19.83 -2.88
CA GLU A 362 3.17 20.08 -4.32
C GLU A 362 1.89 19.45 -4.90
N GLU A 363 1.39 18.39 -4.27
CA GLU A 363 0.12 17.74 -4.62
C GLU A 363 -1.10 18.37 -3.96
N ASP A 364 -0.90 19.34 -3.06
CA ASP A 364 -1.94 19.97 -2.24
C ASP A 364 -2.60 18.99 -1.25
N LEU A 365 -1.92 17.89 -0.90
CA LEU A 365 -2.42 16.92 0.10
C LEU A 365 -2.22 17.40 1.54
N ILE A 366 -1.25 18.29 1.78
CA ILE A 366 -0.94 18.86 3.08
C ILE A 366 -0.83 20.38 2.97
N ASP A 367 -1.11 21.09 4.07
CA ASP A 367 -0.91 22.54 4.17
C ASP A 367 0.54 22.89 4.58
N ASN A 368 0.88 24.19 4.59
CA ASN A 368 2.23 24.62 4.99
C ASN A 368 2.57 24.26 6.45
N ARG A 369 1.58 24.29 7.34
CA ARG A 369 1.77 23.98 8.76
C ARG A 369 2.04 22.49 8.98
N GLU A 370 1.30 21.62 8.30
CA GLU A 370 1.49 20.18 8.31
C GLU A 370 2.82 19.79 7.70
N MET A 371 3.25 20.49 6.64
CA MET A 371 4.59 20.33 6.07
C MET A 371 5.67 20.60 7.13
N ASP A 372 5.62 21.74 7.81
CA ASP A 372 6.58 22.11 8.85
C ASP A 372 6.60 21.13 10.04
N LEU A 373 5.44 20.51 10.35
CA LEU A 373 5.34 19.47 11.39
C LEU A 373 5.96 18.14 10.96
N LEU A 374 5.99 17.83 9.66
CA LEU A 374 6.45 16.55 9.14
C LEU A 374 7.91 16.56 8.70
N LEU A 375 8.49 17.72 8.37
CA LEU A 375 9.88 17.84 7.96
C LEU A 375 10.86 17.41 9.07
N VAL A 376 11.89 16.69 8.66
CA VAL A 376 13.06 16.34 9.49
C VAL A 376 14.14 17.38 9.23
N PRO A 377 14.70 18.07 10.23
CA PRO A 377 15.79 19.02 10.01
C PRO A 377 16.98 18.34 9.33
N TYR A 378 17.44 18.91 8.21
CA TYR A 378 18.60 18.40 7.47
C TYR A 378 19.92 18.64 8.21
N CYS A 379 19.98 19.73 8.95
CA CYS A 379 21.17 20.18 9.63
C CYS A 379 21.23 19.53 11.01
N LYS A 380 22.30 18.76 11.28
CA LYS A 380 22.92 18.90 12.60
C LYS A 380 23.21 20.40 12.71
N ASP A 381 22.45 21.12 13.51
CA ASP A 381 22.96 22.38 14.04
C ASP A 381 24.28 21.97 14.71
N ARG A 382 25.42 22.27 14.08
CA ARG A 382 26.74 21.83 14.58
C ARG A 382 26.98 22.33 16.02
N GLU A 383 26.20 23.33 16.42
CA GLU A 383 26.15 23.95 17.73
C GLU A 383 25.30 23.18 18.75
N LEU A 384 24.37 22.32 18.33
CA LEU A 384 23.47 21.57 19.24
C LEU A 384 23.88 20.10 19.44
N ASP A 385 24.60 19.50 18.48
CA ASP A 385 25.04 18.08 18.48
C ASP A 385 23.96 17.04 18.86
N ILE A 386 22.67 17.38 18.65
CA ILE A 386 21.52 16.52 18.98
C ILE A 386 20.78 16.15 17.70
N PHE A 387 20.38 14.88 17.58
CA PHE A 387 19.49 14.44 16.50
C PHE A 387 18.06 14.93 16.75
N GLN A 388 17.52 15.69 15.79
CA GLN A 388 16.21 16.32 15.88
C GLN A 388 15.14 15.48 15.18
N TRP A 389 14.10 15.09 15.92
CA TRP A 389 12.95 14.36 15.37
C TRP A 389 11.88 15.33 14.85
N PRO A 390 11.10 14.99 13.82
CA PRO A 390 10.01 15.82 13.33
C PRO A 390 9.04 16.30 14.43
N PRO A 391 8.56 17.56 14.40
CA PRO A 391 7.70 18.09 15.46
C PRO A 391 6.40 17.30 15.65
N PHE A 392 5.89 16.64 14.62
CA PHE A 392 4.72 15.77 14.77
C PHE A 392 4.98 14.62 15.75
N LEU A 393 6.20 14.09 15.91
CA LEU A 393 6.49 13.07 16.91
C LEU A 393 6.56 13.65 18.32
N LEU A 394 6.90 14.93 18.43
CA LEU A 394 7.16 15.64 19.69
C LEU A 394 5.95 16.44 20.19
N ALA A 395 4.86 16.46 19.43
CA ALA A 395 3.62 17.18 19.73
C ALA A 395 3.13 16.92 21.17
N SER A 396 2.68 17.99 21.83
CA SER A 396 2.25 18.04 23.24
C SER A 396 3.30 17.67 24.29
N LYS A 397 4.48 17.14 23.94
CA LYS A 397 5.45 16.66 24.95
C LYS A 397 6.03 17.79 25.79
N ILE A 398 6.32 18.95 25.19
CA ILE A 398 6.86 20.10 25.93
C ILE A 398 5.80 20.74 26.83
N PRO A 399 4.59 21.11 26.36
CA PRO A 399 3.54 21.62 27.24
C PRO A 399 3.23 20.67 28.41
N ILE A 400 3.12 19.37 28.12
CA ILE A 400 2.90 18.36 29.16
C ILE A 400 4.07 18.30 30.15
N ALA A 401 5.32 18.38 29.67
CA ALA A 401 6.48 18.41 30.54
C ALA A 401 6.53 19.66 31.43
N LEU A 402 6.13 20.82 30.91
CA LEU A 402 6.03 22.07 31.67
C LEU A 402 4.97 21.98 32.77
N ASP A 403 3.77 21.51 32.44
CA ASP A 403 2.67 21.32 33.40
C ASP A 403 3.06 20.30 34.48
N MET A 404 3.65 19.17 34.08
CA MET A 404 4.12 18.16 35.02
C MET A 404 5.25 18.68 35.93
N ALA A 405 6.13 19.55 35.42
CA ALA A 405 7.19 20.16 36.21
C ALA A 405 6.61 21.12 37.27
N ALA A 406 5.63 21.95 36.89
CA ALA A 406 4.94 22.86 37.80
C ALA A 406 4.17 22.12 38.91
N ASP A 407 3.52 21.01 38.58
CA ASP A 407 2.70 20.21 39.51
C ASP A 407 3.51 19.18 40.33
N SER A 408 4.80 19.00 40.03
CA SER A 408 5.62 17.93 40.63
C SER A 408 5.83 18.06 42.14
N GLY A 409 5.73 19.27 42.69
CA GLY A 409 5.86 19.54 44.13
C GLY A 409 7.14 18.95 44.76
N GLY A 410 8.23 18.85 43.99
CA GLY A 410 9.52 18.28 44.44
C GLY A 410 9.65 16.75 44.32
N LYS A 411 8.64 16.03 43.80
CA LYS A 411 8.71 14.57 43.59
C LYS A 411 9.35 14.21 42.26
N ASP A 412 10.67 14.32 42.22
CA ASP A 412 11.49 14.04 41.03
C ASP A 412 11.24 12.63 40.43
N ARG A 413 11.16 11.58 41.27
CA ARG A 413 11.11 10.18 40.80
C ARG A 413 9.96 9.84 39.84
N ASP A 414 8.77 10.42 40.05
CA ASP A 414 7.60 10.13 39.21
C ASP A 414 7.67 10.85 37.86
N LEU A 415 8.26 12.05 37.83
CA LEU A 415 8.52 12.79 36.59
C LEU A 415 9.62 12.10 35.78
N THR A 416 10.76 11.75 36.41
CA THR A 416 11.86 11.06 35.74
C THR A 416 11.38 9.74 35.13
N LYS A 417 10.50 9.00 35.82
CA LYS A 417 9.93 7.75 35.31
C LYS A 417 9.05 7.96 34.07
N ARG A 418 8.27 9.04 34.02
CA ARG A 418 7.45 9.40 32.85
C ARG A 418 8.31 9.87 31.67
N ILE A 419 9.31 10.71 31.93
CA ILE A 419 10.27 11.16 30.90
C ILE A 419 11.06 9.95 30.33
N LYS A 420 11.48 9.00 31.18
CA LYS A 420 12.17 7.78 30.75
C LYS A 420 11.26 6.75 30.07
N SER A 421 9.93 6.87 30.17
CA SER A 421 9.00 5.91 29.58
C SER A 421 8.88 6.04 28.06
N ASP A 422 9.15 7.22 27.51
CA ASP A 422 9.09 7.51 26.09
C ASP A 422 10.35 8.30 25.66
N PRO A 423 11.22 7.72 24.82
CA PRO A 423 12.45 8.37 24.37
C PRO A 423 12.23 9.77 23.79
N TYR A 424 11.11 9.99 23.10
CA TYR A 424 10.81 11.27 22.46
C TYR A 424 10.61 12.42 23.45
N PHE A 425 10.22 12.16 24.70
CA PHE A 425 10.16 13.21 25.74
C PHE A 425 11.54 13.77 26.04
N SER A 426 12.52 12.88 26.23
CA SER A 426 13.89 13.29 26.54
C SER A 426 14.53 14.07 25.37
N PHE A 427 14.28 13.64 24.13
CA PHE A 427 14.76 14.35 22.94
C PHE A 427 14.13 15.74 22.81
N ALA A 428 12.81 15.86 22.98
CA ALA A 428 12.11 17.14 22.88
C ALA A 428 12.65 18.14 23.90
N ILE A 429 12.79 17.74 25.18
CA ILE A 429 13.22 18.63 26.26
C ILE A 429 14.65 19.13 26.01
N ARG A 430 15.57 18.21 25.67
CA ARG A 430 16.96 18.55 25.37
C ARG A 430 17.07 19.50 24.17
N GLU A 431 16.32 19.20 23.11
CA GLU A 431 16.28 20.05 21.92
C GLU A 431 15.73 21.45 22.22
N CYS A 432 14.63 21.54 22.97
CA CYS A 432 14.00 22.81 23.30
C CYS A 432 14.94 23.70 24.12
N TYR A 433 15.58 23.14 25.16
CA TYR A 433 16.52 23.87 26.01
C TYR A 433 17.76 24.33 25.23
N ALA A 434 18.36 23.45 24.44
CA ALA A 434 19.55 23.80 23.66
C ALA A 434 19.22 24.85 22.57
N SER A 435 18.06 24.75 21.93
CA SER A 435 17.59 25.75 20.96
C SER A 435 17.29 27.10 21.61
N PHE A 436 16.69 27.11 22.81
CA PHE A 436 16.48 28.31 23.61
C PHE A 436 17.81 29.01 23.91
N LYS A 437 18.79 28.27 24.47
CA LYS A 437 20.14 28.79 24.78
C LYS A 437 20.81 29.41 23.56
N ASN A 438 20.70 28.75 22.41
CA ASN A 438 21.27 29.21 21.15
C ASN A 438 20.62 30.52 20.63
N ILE A 439 19.29 30.59 20.61
CA ILE A 439 18.57 31.80 20.15
C ILE A 439 18.89 32.99 21.04
N ILE A 440 18.87 32.81 22.35
CA ILE A 440 19.18 33.88 23.32
C ILE A 440 20.63 34.38 23.15
N ASN A 441 21.60 33.48 23.03
CA ASN A 441 23.01 33.85 22.81
C ASN A 441 23.25 34.55 21.47
N THR A 442 22.42 34.28 20.47
CA THR A 442 22.51 34.93 19.14
C THR A 442 21.90 36.34 19.16
N LEU A 443 20.82 36.54 19.90
CA LEU A 443 20.11 37.82 19.99
C LEU A 443 20.83 38.86 20.85
N VAL A 444 21.48 38.43 21.93
CA VAL A 444 22.18 39.32 22.87
C VAL A 444 23.61 39.53 22.42
N PHE A 445 24.01 40.77 22.14
CA PHE A 445 25.38 41.14 21.77
C PHE A 445 26.16 41.80 22.91
N GLY A 446 25.50 42.47 23.86
CA GLY A 446 26.17 43.16 24.97
C GLY A 446 27.00 42.21 25.84
N GLN A 447 28.25 42.60 26.12
CA GLN A 447 29.20 41.75 26.85
C GLN A 447 28.74 41.50 28.30
N ARG A 448 28.20 42.54 28.95
CA ARG A 448 27.71 42.45 30.34
C ARG A 448 26.51 41.50 30.43
N GLU A 449 25.59 41.61 29.48
CA GLU A 449 24.40 40.77 29.40
C GLU A 449 24.74 39.31 29.07
N LYS A 450 25.74 39.08 28.20
CA LYS A 450 26.25 37.73 27.91
C LYS A 450 26.84 37.06 29.14
N ASP A 451 27.62 37.78 29.95
CA ASP A 451 28.23 37.22 31.15
C ASP A 451 27.16 36.80 32.18
N VAL A 452 26.11 37.61 32.36
CA VAL A 452 24.97 37.27 33.24
C VAL A 452 24.23 36.03 32.72
N LEU A 453 23.91 35.97 31.42
CA LEU A 453 23.23 34.82 30.83
C LEU A 453 24.08 33.55 30.89
N ALA A 454 25.39 33.66 30.66
CA ALA A 454 26.31 32.52 30.75
C ALA A 454 26.35 31.92 32.15
N GLN A 455 26.31 32.74 33.20
CA GLN A 455 26.25 32.28 34.59
C GLN A 455 24.91 31.58 34.90
N ILE A 456 23.79 32.15 34.46
CA ILE A 456 22.46 31.53 34.63
C ILE A 456 22.45 30.16 33.95
N PHE A 457 22.89 30.07 32.70
CA PHE A 457 22.96 28.79 32.00
C PHE A 457 23.91 27.80 32.65
N ALA A 458 25.05 28.24 33.20
CA ALA A 458 25.99 27.35 33.89
C ALA A 458 25.38 26.74 35.16
N VAL A 459 24.64 27.52 35.93
CA VAL A 459 23.92 27.02 37.13
C VAL A 459 22.86 25.99 36.73
N VAL A 460 22.07 26.29 35.70
CA VAL A 460 21.05 25.37 35.21
C VAL A 460 21.69 24.08 34.66
N ASP A 461 22.77 24.19 33.88
CA ASP A 461 23.50 23.05 33.33
C ASP A 461 24.06 22.15 34.45
N GLN A 462 24.60 22.73 35.53
CA GLN A 462 25.07 21.98 36.70
C GLN A 462 23.94 21.19 37.37
N HIS A 463 22.77 21.82 37.57
CA HIS A 463 21.60 21.13 38.14
C HIS A 463 21.02 20.05 37.21
N ILE A 464 21.21 20.16 35.89
CA ILE A 464 20.86 19.10 34.92
C ILE A 464 21.81 17.90 35.09
N GLU A 465 23.12 18.15 35.21
CA GLU A 465 24.15 17.11 35.38
C GLU A 465 23.99 16.35 36.71
N ASP A 466 23.68 17.07 37.79
CA ASP A 466 23.51 16.51 39.13
C ASP A 466 22.13 15.84 39.35
N GLU A 467 21.22 15.89 38.36
CA GLU A 467 19.81 15.45 38.46
C GLU A 467 19.05 16.09 39.66
N THR A 468 19.39 17.32 40.09
CA THR A 468 18.73 18.01 41.22
C THR A 468 17.79 19.15 40.82
N LEU A 469 17.61 19.40 39.52
CA LEU A 469 16.84 20.51 38.96
C LEU A 469 15.46 20.76 39.63
N ILE A 470 14.66 19.72 39.88
CA ILE A 470 13.30 19.84 40.44
C ILE A 470 13.30 19.97 41.97
N LYS A 471 14.42 19.60 42.62
CA LYS A 471 14.57 19.71 44.07
C LYS A 471 14.99 21.11 44.48
N ASP A 472 15.92 21.70 43.72
CA ASP A 472 16.61 22.92 44.12
C ASP A 472 16.05 24.18 43.45
N LEU A 473 15.33 24.06 42.32
CA LEU A 473 14.74 25.20 41.61
C LEU A 473 13.20 25.15 41.63
N ASN A 474 12.57 26.33 41.73
CA ASN A 474 11.11 26.45 41.77
C ASN A 474 10.49 26.36 40.37
N MET A 475 10.07 25.14 39.99
CA MET A 475 9.49 24.86 38.66
C MET A 475 8.07 25.40 38.43
N ARG A 476 7.40 25.98 39.44
CA ARG A 476 6.01 26.48 39.31
C ARG A 476 5.86 27.59 38.27
N ASN A 477 6.90 28.41 38.11
CA ASN A 477 6.89 29.57 37.21
C ASN A 477 7.47 29.27 35.82
N LEU A 478 7.88 28.03 35.57
CA LEU A 478 8.40 27.60 34.27
C LEU A 478 7.37 27.73 33.11
N PRO A 479 6.07 27.43 33.30
CA PRO A 479 5.06 27.70 32.26
C PRO A 479 4.91 29.19 31.93
N ALA A 480 5.07 30.08 32.91
CA ALA A 480 5.02 31.52 32.70
C ALA A 480 6.22 32.00 31.85
N LEU A 481 7.42 31.49 32.15
CA LEU A 481 8.62 31.73 31.34
C LEU A 481 8.43 31.24 29.89
N SER A 482 7.90 30.03 29.72
CA SER A 482 7.62 29.48 28.40
C SER A 482 6.63 30.34 27.61
N LYS A 483 5.62 30.91 28.26
CA LYS A 483 4.65 31.79 27.59
C LYS A 483 5.29 33.08 27.08
N LYS A 484 6.10 33.73 27.91
CA LYS A 484 6.87 34.93 27.53
C LYS A 484 7.83 34.63 26.36
N PHE A 485 8.44 33.44 26.37
CA PHE A 485 9.31 33.02 25.27
C PHE A 485 8.55 32.74 23.97
N VAL A 486 7.32 32.19 24.02
CA VAL A 486 6.47 32.05 22.83
C VAL A 486 6.14 33.43 22.23
N GLU A 487 5.80 34.41 23.07
CA GLU A 487 5.58 35.80 22.63
C GLU A 487 6.82 36.39 21.94
N LEU A 488 8.02 36.11 22.48
CA LEU A 488 9.27 36.50 21.83
C LEU A 488 9.42 35.84 20.44
N LEU A 489 9.13 34.54 20.32
CA LEU A 489 9.23 33.84 19.03
C LEU A 489 8.24 34.40 17.98
N GLU A 490 7.04 34.82 18.39
CA GLU A 490 6.07 35.46 17.49
C GLU A 490 6.58 36.81 16.96
N LEU A 491 7.27 37.60 17.78
CA LEU A 491 7.90 38.85 17.35
C LEU A 491 9.08 38.60 16.43
N LEU A 492 9.90 37.58 16.74
CA LEU A 492 11.03 37.18 15.87
C LEU A 492 10.57 36.65 14.50
N GLN A 493 9.37 36.08 14.39
CA GLN A 493 8.79 35.67 13.10
C GLN A 493 8.31 36.86 12.26
N LYS A 494 7.84 37.94 12.89
CA LYS A 494 7.43 39.17 12.20
C LYS A 494 8.64 40.05 11.81
N ASN A 495 9.68 40.03 12.65
CA ASN A 495 10.98 40.70 12.46
C ASN A 495 10.88 42.18 12.04
N LYS A 496 9.91 42.93 12.61
CA LYS A 496 9.71 44.35 12.31
C LYS A 496 10.50 45.22 13.26
N GLU A 497 11.19 46.25 12.76
CA GLU A 497 12.00 47.16 13.60
C GLU A 497 11.21 47.84 14.73
N GLU A 498 9.91 48.10 14.49
CA GLU A 498 8.99 48.73 15.44
C GLU A 498 8.82 47.92 16.75
N ASP A 499 9.05 46.60 16.71
CA ASP A 499 8.82 45.69 17.82
C ASP A 499 10.02 45.64 18.82
N LEU A 500 11.12 46.36 18.55
CA LEU A 500 12.35 46.35 19.37
C LEU A 500 12.07 46.62 20.86
N GLY A 501 11.24 47.63 21.14
CA GLY A 501 10.89 48.00 22.52
C GLY A 501 10.17 46.87 23.26
N GLN A 502 9.28 46.15 22.56
CA GLN A 502 8.55 45.01 23.12
C GLN A 502 9.48 43.81 23.36
N VAL A 503 10.44 43.58 22.46
CA VAL A 503 11.47 42.54 22.63
C VAL A 503 12.31 42.82 23.88
N VAL A 504 12.80 44.06 24.06
CA VAL A 504 13.58 44.45 25.26
C VAL A 504 12.80 44.18 26.55
N ILE A 505 11.52 44.59 26.58
CA ILE A 505 10.64 44.35 27.74
C ILE A 505 10.53 42.86 28.03
N LEU A 506 10.25 42.03 27.01
CA LEU A 506 10.15 40.58 27.17
C LEU A 506 11.43 39.94 27.73
N PHE A 507 12.61 40.42 27.32
CA PHE A 507 13.88 39.93 27.87
C PHE A 507 14.04 40.29 29.36
N GLN A 508 13.73 41.52 29.76
CA GLN A 508 13.76 41.94 31.16
C GLN A 508 12.76 41.13 32.00
N ASP A 509 11.56 40.96 31.47
CA ASP A 509 10.47 40.20 32.06
C ASP A 509 10.80 38.71 32.24
N MET A 510 11.53 38.11 31.30
CA MET A 510 12.02 36.73 31.42
C MET A 510 13.15 36.63 32.44
N LEU A 511 14.07 37.60 32.47
CA LEU A 511 15.16 37.65 33.45
C LEU A 511 14.60 37.78 34.87
N GLU A 512 13.58 38.62 35.08
CA GLU A 512 12.92 38.77 36.37
C GLU A 512 12.30 37.45 36.85
N VAL A 513 11.56 36.76 35.99
CA VAL A 513 10.96 35.45 36.32
C VAL A 513 12.03 34.42 36.70
N VAL A 514 13.13 34.35 35.95
CA VAL A 514 14.20 33.40 36.25
C VAL A 514 14.88 33.72 37.59
N THR A 515 15.21 34.99 37.83
CA THR A 515 16.03 35.41 38.98
C THR A 515 15.24 35.50 40.28
N ARG A 516 14.01 36.02 40.24
CA ARG A 516 13.17 36.19 41.45
C ARG A 516 12.29 34.98 41.73
N ASP A 517 11.75 34.36 40.69
CA ASP A 517 10.66 33.38 40.87
C ASP A 517 11.11 31.92 40.70
N ILE A 518 12.25 31.65 40.04
CA ILE A 518 12.79 30.30 39.82
C ILE A 518 14.05 30.04 40.66
N MET A 519 14.96 31.01 40.77
CA MET A 519 16.28 30.88 41.44
C MET A 519 16.33 31.54 42.84
N GLU A 520 15.19 31.63 43.52
CA GLU A 520 14.97 32.41 44.76
C GLU A 520 15.96 32.10 45.92
N GLU A 521 16.56 30.89 45.97
CA GLU A 521 17.48 30.46 47.04
C GLU A 521 18.99 30.67 46.76
N GLN A 522 19.36 31.18 45.58
CA GLN A 522 20.78 31.39 45.21
C GLN A 522 21.24 32.83 45.48
N ASP A 523 21.59 33.11 46.74
CA ASP A 523 22.09 34.41 47.25
C ASP A 523 23.30 34.99 46.47
N GLN A 524 24.04 34.16 45.72
CA GLN A 524 25.20 34.58 44.92
C GLN A 524 24.84 35.30 43.62
N LEU A 525 23.65 35.03 43.05
CA LEU A 525 23.21 35.66 41.80
C LEU A 525 22.59 37.04 42.06
N GLY A 526 21.86 37.17 43.18
CA GLY A 526 21.27 38.44 43.62
C GLY A 526 22.31 39.53 43.88
N THR A 527 23.45 39.16 44.48
CA THR A 527 24.58 40.10 44.74
C THR A 527 25.27 40.58 43.45
N LEU A 528 25.30 39.78 42.39
CA LEU A 528 25.84 40.18 41.08
C LEU A 528 24.86 41.02 40.27
N LEU A 529 23.56 40.72 40.31
CA LEU A 529 22.50 41.54 39.71
C LEU A 529 22.42 42.92 40.37
N GLU A 530 22.61 43.01 41.70
CA GLU A 530 22.75 44.28 42.43
C GLU A 530 24.04 45.03 42.03
N SER A 531 25.15 44.31 41.77
CA SER A 531 26.36 44.93 41.22
C SER A 531 26.18 45.44 39.79
N ALA A 532 25.37 44.75 38.98
CA ALA A 532 25.04 45.11 37.60
C ALA A 532 24.02 46.25 37.51
N HIS A 533 23.13 46.38 38.49
CA HIS A 533 22.17 47.49 38.65
C HIS A 533 22.78 48.76 39.27
N GLY A 534 24.11 48.83 39.42
CA GLY A 534 24.80 50.07 39.80
C GLY A 534 24.90 50.33 41.30
N ALA A 535 25.25 49.33 42.11
CA ALA A 535 25.50 49.51 43.54
C ALA A 535 26.93 50.00 43.91
N ASN A 536 27.55 50.86 43.10
CA ASN A 536 28.80 51.57 43.49
C ASN A 536 28.59 53.05 43.87
N SER A 537 27.37 53.47 44.18
CA SER A 537 27.06 54.84 44.64
C SER A 537 26.42 54.94 46.03
N ARG A 538 26.77 54.07 46.98
CA ARG A 538 26.37 54.25 48.40
C ARG A 538 27.33 55.09 49.25
N LYS A 539 28.19 55.89 48.63
CA LYS A 539 28.92 56.99 49.31
C LYS A 539 29.10 58.19 48.39
N HIS A 540 28.04 58.98 48.21
CA HIS A 540 28.06 60.46 48.29
C HIS A 540 26.66 60.98 47.94
N GLU A 541 26.10 61.82 48.81
CA GLU A 541 24.97 62.68 48.50
C GLU A 541 25.36 63.64 47.37
N GLY A 542 24.80 63.44 46.18
CA GLY A 542 25.00 64.30 45.02
C GLY A 542 24.06 63.86 43.91
N ILE A 543 23.17 64.76 43.50
CA ILE A 543 22.20 64.56 42.42
C ILE A 543 22.95 64.32 41.11
N THR A 544 23.06 63.06 40.69
CA THR A 544 23.38 62.70 39.30
C THR A 544 22.10 62.73 38.46
N PRO A 545 22.12 63.21 37.20
CA PRO A 545 20.94 63.24 36.33
C PRO A 545 20.41 61.82 36.08
N LEU A 546 19.09 61.67 36.03
CA LEU A 546 18.36 60.41 35.84
C LEU A 546 18.64 59.72 34.47
N ASP A 547 19.36 60.40 33.56
CA ASP A 547 19.60 59.97 32.16
C ASP A 547 20.75 58.95 31.98
N GLN A 548 21.36 58.44 33.05
CA GLN A 548 22.52 57.51 32.99
C GLN A 548 22.32 56.16 33.71
N GLN A 549 21.09 55.75 34.00
CA GLN A 549 20.81 54.33 34.27
C GLN A 549 20.50 53.63 32.93
N ASP A 550 21.54 53.18 32.21
CA ASP A 550 21.35 52.32 31.04
C ASP A 550 20.62 51.04 31.50
N GLN A 551 19.35 50.91 31.14
CA GLN A 551 18.55 49.71 31.43
C GLN A 551 19.17 48.48 30.75
N LEU A 552 19.24 47.37 31.47
CA LEU A 552 19.70 46.07 30.96
C LEU A 552 18.95 45.71 29.67
N PHE A 553 19.67 45.25 28.65
CA PHE A 553 19.16 44.90 27.32
C PHE A 553 18.70 46.03 26.38
N ALA A 554 18.54 47.27 26.86
CA ALA A 554 18.00 48.38 26.04
C ALA A 554 18.87 48.75 24.82
N LYS A 555 20.19 48.48 24.87
CA LYS A 555 21.14 48.70 23.77
C LYS A 555 21.94 47.43 23.40
N ALA A 556 21.54 46.27 23.92
CA ALA A 556 22.33 45.04 23.85
C ALA A 556 21.69 43.94 23.01
N ILE A 557 20.52 44.18 22.41
CA ILE A 557 19.80 43.22 21.56
C ILE A 557 20.01 43.58 20.09
N LYS A 558 20.43 42.60 19.29
CA LYS A 558 20.48 42.70 17.83
C LYS A 558 19.10 42.39 17.26
N PHE A 559 18.33 43.43 16.93
CA PHE A 559 17.03 43.29 16.28
C PHE A 559 16.79 44.49 15.33
N PRO A 560 16.36 44.26 14.08
CA PRO A 560 16.01 42.96 13.46
C PRO A 560 17.23 42.07 13.22
N VAL A 561 17.01 40.75 13.16
CA VAL A 561 18.07 39.77 12.87
C VAL A 561 18.18 39.56 11.37
N ASP A 562 19.39 39.37 10.87
CA ASP A 562 19.64 39.02 9.47
C ASP A 562 18.90 37.72 9.13
N GLU A 563 17.90 37.79 8.24
CA GLU A 563 17.05 36.64 7.88
C GLU A 563 17.84 35.62 7.06
N SER A 564 18.33 34.58 7.74
CA SER A 564 18.76 33.35 7.09
C SER A 564 17.59 32.36 7.05
N ILE A 565 17.47 31.59 5.95
CA ILE A 565 16.47 30.50 5.83
C ILE A 565 16.55 29.56 7.04
N ALA A 566 17.78 29.21 7.45
CA ALA A 566 18.03 28.35 8.60
C ALA A 566 17.55 28.97 9.93
N TRP A 567 17.67 30.29 10.07
CA TRP A 567 17.21 31.02 11.26
C TRP A 567 15.67 31.04 11.34
N THR A 568 15.01 31.34 10.22
CA THR A 568 13.55 31.34 10.13
C THR A 568 12.96 29.95 10.37
N GLU A 569 13.56 28.89 9.81
CA GLU A 569 13.16 27.51 10.07
C GLU A 569 13.32 27.12 11.53
N LYS A 570 14.43 27.51 12.16
CA LYS A 570 14.71 27.24 13.59
C LYS A 570 13.68 27.91 14.50
N ILE A 571 13.32 29.17 14.24
CA ILE A 571 12.29 29.88 15.00
C ILE A 571 10.92 29.21 14.82
N LYS A 572 10.51 28.94 13.57
CA LYS A 572 9.24 28.26 13.26
C LYS A 572 9.15 26.91 13.95
N ARG A 573 10.21 26.11 13.89
CA ARG A 573 10.30 24.81 14.54
C ARG A 573 10.15 24.90 16.05
N LEU A 574 10.88 25.80 16.71
CA LEU A 574 10.80 25.93 18.16
C LEU A 574 9.42 26.44 18.60
N HIS A 575 8.84 27.38 17.86
CA HIS A 575 7.48 27.82 18.07
C HIS A 575 6.48 26.66 17.95
N LEU A 576 6.63 25.78 16.96
CA LEU A 576 5.81 24.57 16.83
C LEU A 576 6.00 23.62 18.03
N LEU A 577 7.23 23.36 18.48
CA LEU A 577 7.49 22.47 19.63
C LEU A 577 6.80 22.96 20.91
N LEU A 578 6.74 24.28 21.12
CA LEU A 578 6.14 24.91 22.30
C LEU A 578 4.61 25.05 22.21
N THR A 579 4.06 25.28 21.01
CA THR A 579 2.64 25.63 20.83
C THR A 579 1.77 24.46 20.36
N VAL A 580 2.35 23.42 19.77
CA VAL A 580 1.61 22.32 19.15
C VAL A 580 1.06 21.37 20.22
N LYS A 581 -0.27 21.32 20.27
CA LYS A 581 -1.07 20.45 21.15
C LYS A 581 -1.52 19.17 20.44
N GLU A 582 -2.47 18.44 21.03
CA GLU A 582 -2.93 17.11 20.61
C GLU A 582 -3.49 17.05 19.17
N SER A 583 -3.86 18.17 18.57
CA SER A 583 -4.33 18.23 17.18
C SER A 583 -3.29 17.75 16.16
N ALA A 584 -2.00 17.76 16.50
CA ALA A 584 -0.96 17.18 15.65
C ALA A 584 -0.92 15.64 15.72
N MET A 585 -1.77 15.00 16.54
CA MET A 585 -1.82 13.54 16.60
C MET A 585 -2.33 12.90 15.30
N ASP A 586 -3.11 13.68 14.56
CA ASP A 586 -3.80 13.29 13.33
C ASP A 586 -3.14 13.87 12.07
N VAL A 587 -1.91 14.39 12.15
CA VAL A 587 -1.18 14.95 11.00
C VAL A 587 -0.44 13.85 10.22
N PRO A 588 -0.52 13.83 8.88
CA PRO A 588 -1.31 14.70 8.00
C PRO A 588 -2.81 14.38 8.08
N THR A 589 -3.68 15.38 7.98
CA THR A 589 -5.14 15.22 8.09
C THR A 589 -5.76 14.54 6.86
N ASN A 590 -5.25 14.82 5.67
CA ASN A 590 -5.74 14.24 4.42
C ASN A 590 -5.59 12.70 4.38
N LEU A 591 -6.69 12.02 4.03
CA LEU A 591 -6.76 10.55 4.04
C LEU A 591 -5.80 9.90 3.03
N ASP A 592 -5.58 10.53 1.89
CA ASP A 592 -4.69 10.02 0.86
C ASP A 592 -3.23 10.17 1.24
N ALA A 593 -2.83 11.29 1.87
CA ALA A 593 -1.50 11.44 2.46
C ALA A 593 -1.23 10.36 3.54
N ARG A 594 -2.18 10.15 4.46
CA ARG A 594 -2.10 9.10 5.50
C ARG A 594 -1.93 7.72 4.89
N ARG A 595 -2.73 7.40 3.87
CA ARG A 595 -2.69 6.11 3.17
C ARG A 595 -1.34 5.90 2.50
N ARG A 596 -0.81 6.89 1.78
CA ARG A 596 0.48 6.80 1.08
C ARG A 596 1.65 6.63 2.04
N ILE A 597 1.74 7.43 3.11
CA ILE A 597 2.81 7.28 4.12
C ILE A 597 2.72 5.94 4.84
N SER A 598 1.52 5.53 5.26
CA SER A 598 1.33 4.25 5.94
C SER A 598 1.70 3.08 5.02
N PHE A 599 1.33 3.15 3.74
CA PHE A 599 1.68 2.15 2.74
C PHE A 599 3.20 2.09 2.51
N PHE A 600 3.86 3.24 2.38
CA PHE A 600 5.31 3.32 2.25
C PHE A 600 6.02 2.71 3.46
N ALA A 601 5.67 3.14 4.67
CA ALA A 601 6.26 2.62 5.91
C ALA A 601 6.03 1.11 6.05
N ASN A 602 4.80 0.64 5.83
CA ASN A 602 4.47 -0.78 5.87
C ASN A 602 5.29 -1.61 4.86
N SER A 603 5.54 -1.06 3.66
CA SER A 603 6.34 -1.73 2.63
C SER A 603 7.80 -1.93 3.04
N LEU A 604 8.38 -1.03 3.84
CA LEU A 604 9.76 -1.18 4.33
C LEU A 604 9.91 -2.35 5.32
N PHE A 605 8.85 -2.70 6.06
CA PHE A 605 8.84 -3.83 6.99
C PHE A 605 8.41 -5.15 6.35
N MET A 606 7.97 -5.12 5.09
CA MET A 606 7.69 -6.31 4.31
C MET A 606 8.97 -7.01 3.85
N ASP A 607 8.83 -8.28 3.50
CA ASP A 607 9.91 -8.98 2.83
C ASP A 607 10.00 -8.54 1.36
N MET A 608 11.01 -7.73 1.06
CA MET A 608 11.31 -7.22 -0.28
C MET A 608 12.73 -7.58 -0.73
N PRO A 609 12.96 -7.85 -2.03
CA PRO A 609 14.29 -8.12 -2.56
C PRO A 609 15.17 -6.88 -2.43
N ASN A 610 16.47 -7.10 -2.16
CA ASN A 610 17.43 -6.00 -2.05
C ASN A 610 17.55 -5.25 -3.39
N ALA A 611 17.54 -3.92 -3.33
CA ALA A 611 17.71 -3.08 -4.49
C ALA A 611 19.12 -3.22 -5.09
N PRO A 612 19.27 -3.36 -6.43
CA PRO A 612 20.56 -3.13 -7.08
C PRO A 612 20.88 -1.63 -7.10
N LYS A 613 22.16 -1.27 -7.29
CA LYS A 613 22.55 0.12 -7.62
C LYS A 613 21.82 0.58 -8.86
N VAL A 614 21.41 1.86 -8.93
CA VAL A 614 20.61 2.41 -10.06
C VAL A 614 21.29 2.14 -11.41
N ARG A 615 22.62 2.26 -11.48
CA ARG A 615 23.41 1.96 -12.70
C ARG A 615 23.29 0.51 -13.22
N ASN A 616 22.87 -0.42 -12.36
CA ASN A 616 22.70 -1.84 -12.68
C ASN A 616 21.22 -2.22 -12.84
N MET A 617 20.29 -1.27 -12.72
CA MET A 617 18.86 -1.52 -12.83
C MET A 617 18.49 -1.80 -14.29
N LEU A 618 17.57 -2.73 -14.51
CA LEU A 618 17.02 -2.99 -15.84
C LEU A 618 16.13 -1.81 -16.26
N ALA A 619 16.35 -1.32 -17.48
CA ALA A 619 15.48 -0.33 -18.07
C ALA A 619 14.07 -0.90 -18.26
N PHE A 620 13.05 -0.09 -17.99
CA PHE A 620 11.66 -0.42 -18.26
C PHE A 620 10.99 0.72 -19.00
N SER A 621 9.96 0.39 -19.78
CA SER A 621 9.15 1.36 -20.52
C SER A 621 7.68 1.10 -20.23
N ILE A 622 6.91 2.17 -20.09
CA ILE A 622 5.49 2.09 -19.82
C ILE A 622 4.74 2.41 -21.11
N LEU A 623 3.86 1.49 -21.52
CA LEU A 623 2.97 1.66 -22.67
C LEU A 623 1.54 1.80 -22.15
N THR A 624 0.99 3.00 -22.25
CA THR A 624 -0.40 3.27 -21.85
C THR A 624 -1.27 3.36 -23.11
N PRO A 625 -2.10 2.33 -23.42
CA PRO A 625 -3.01 2.41 -24.54
C PRO A 625 -4.13 3.39 -24.22
N TYR A 626 -4.25 4.41 -25.04
CA TYR A 626 -5.19 5.50 -24.84
C TYR A 626 -5.92 5.83 -26.16
N TYR A 627 -7.18 6.27 -26.06
CA TYR A 627 -8.07 6.45 -27.22
C TYR A 627 -8.18 7.92 -27.66
N LYS A 628 -8.87 8.76 -26.87
CA LYS A 628 -9.10 10.20 -27.11
C LYS A 628 -9.67 10.85 -25.82
N GLU A 629 -8.88 11.67 -25.14
CA GLU A 629 -9.01 12.34 -23.82
C GLU A 629 -7.93 13.42 -23.83
N ASP A 630 -8.29 14.65 -23.54
CA ASP A 630 -7.31 15.73 -23.53
C ASP A 630 -6.36 15.59 -22.34
N VAL A 631 -5.12 16.04 -22.49
CA VAL A 631 -4.09 15.93 -21.43
C VAL A 631 -4.30 16.96 -20.32
N LEU A 632 -4.98 18.07 -20.62
CA LEU A 632 -5.34 19.09 -19.65
C LEU A 632 -6.74 19.57 -19.96
N PHE A 633 -7.54 19.84 -18.93
CA PHE A 633 -8.80 20.55 -19.12
C PHE A 633 -8.54 21.96 -19.68
N SER A 634 -9.40 22.40 -20.60
CA SER A 634 -9.52 23.83 -20.94
C SER A 634 -10.32 24.53 -19.84
N LEU A 635 -10.15 25.85 -19.71
CA LEU A 635 -10.94 26.64 -18.76
C LEU A 635 -12.45 26.53 -19.06
N GLN A 636 -12.82 26.58 -20.35
CA GLN A 636 -14.20 26.43 -20.80
C GLN A 636 -14.81 25.11 -20.31
N ASN A 637 -14.10 24.00 -20.43
CA ASN A 637 -14.60 22.70 -19.98
C ASN A 637 -14.75 22.62 -18.44
N LEU A 638 -13.96 23.40 -17.69
CA LEU A 638 -14.06 23.43 -16.22
C LEU A 638 -15.28 24.18 -15.73
N GLU A 639 -15.72 25.19 -16.48
CA GLU A 639 -16.81 26.10 -16.14
C GLU A 639 -18.13 25.69 -16.79
N GLU A 640 -18.10 24.98 -17.91
CA GLU A 640 -19.28 24.51 -18.62
C GLU A 640 -20.12 23.61 -17.68
N PRO A 641 -21.38 24.01 -17.39
CA PRO A 641 -22.24 23.22 -16.54
C PRO A 641 -22.76 22.00 -17.30
N ASN A 642 -22.80 20.85 -16.62
CA ASN A 642 -23.48 19.66 -17.12
C ASN A 642 -25.01 19.86 -17.17
N GLU A 643 -25.75 18.85 -17.64
CA GLU A 643 -27.23 18.86 -17.71
C GLU A 643 -27.91 19.25 -16.38
N ASP A 644 -27.26 18.98 -15.24
CA ASP A 644 -27.73 19.32 -13.89
C ASP A 644 -27.29 20.72 -13.40
N GLY A 645 -26.63 21.53 -14.23
CA GLY A 645 -26.15 22.87 -13.87
C GLY A 645 -24.83 22.90 -13.08
N VAL A 646 -24.15 21.76 -12.95
CA VAL A 646 -22.93 21.61 -12.14
C VAL A 646 -21.69 21.62 -13.03
N SER A 647 -20.75 22.54 -12.76
CA SER A 647 -19.47 22.59 -13.45
C SER A 647 -18.45 21.59 -12.88
N ILE A 648 -17.47 21.17 -13.68
CA ILE A 648 -16.43 20.23 -13.24
C ILE A 648 -15.63 20.83 -12.09
N LEU A 649 -15.29 22.12 -12.15
CA LEU A 649 -14.55 22.79 -11.10
C LEU A 649 -15.30 22.78 -9.77
N PHE A 650 -16.60 23.13 -9.78
CA PHE A 650 -17.43 23.10 -8.58
C PHE A 650 -17.51 21.69 -7.98
N TYR A 651 -17.66 20.67 -8.83
CA TYR A 651 -17.69 19.27 -8.39
C TYR A 651 -16.38 18.86 -7.71
N LEU A 652 -15.22 19.21 -8.28
CA LEU A 652 -13.91 18.89 -7.70
C LEU A 652 -13.67 19.60 -6.38
N GLN A 653 -14.06 20.88 -6.25
CA GLN A 653 -13.97 21.63 -4.99
C GLN A 653 -14.81 20.98 -3.87
N LYS A 654 -15.96 20.38 -4.22
CA LYS A 654 -16.83 19.70 -3.24
C LYS A 654 -16.33 18.33 -2.81
N ILE A 655 -15.64 17.60 -3.69
CA ILE A 655 -15.04 16.30 -3.35
C ILE A 655 -13.73 16.46 -2.58
N TYR A 656 -12.92 17.47 -2.90
CA TYR A 656 -11.60 17.71 -2.31
C TYR A 656 -11.52 19.10 -1.64
N PRO A 657 -12.34 19.38 -0.61
CA PRO A 657 -12.40 20.71 0.01
C PRO A 657 -11.12 21.07 0.78
N ASP A 658 -10.47 20.08 1.38
CA ASP A 658 -9.18 20.19 2.05
C ASP A 658 -8.06 20.49 1.06
N GLU A 659 -7.98 19.73 -0.03
CA GLU A 659 -6.94 19.93 -1.05
C GLU A 659 -7.11 21.25 -1.82
N TRP A 660 -8.36 21.71 -2.00
CA TRP A 660 -8.63 23.03 -2.57
C TRP A 660 -8.11 24.15 -1.67
N LYS A 661 -8.32 24.05 -0.36
CA LYS A 661 -7.78 25.00 0.61
C LYS A 661 -6.25 25.03 0.58
N ASN A 662 -5.61 23.86 0.53
CA ASN A 662 -4.15 23.74 0.46
C ASN A 662 -3.58 24.30 -0.85
N PHE A 663 -4.32 24.15 -1.95
CA PHE A 663 -4.01 24.74 -3.25
C PHE A 663 -4.04 26.26 -3.19
N LEU A 664 -5.14 26.84 -2.70
CA LEU A 664 -5.30 28.29 -2.52
C LEU A 664 -4.17 28.87 -1.64
N GLU A 665 -3.82 28.18 -0.55
CA GLU A 665 -2.68 28.54 0.30
C GLU A 665 -1.35 28.50 -0.49
N ARG A 666 -1.15 27.51 -1.36
CA ARG A 666 0.10 27.36 -2.13
C ARG A 666 0.33 28.49 -3.12
N VAL A 667 -0.75 28.89 -3.79
CA VAL A 667 -0.70 29.93 -4.83
C VAL A 667 -0.86 31.33 -4.25
N GLY A 668 -1.16 31.46 -2.96
CA GLY A 668 -1.30 32.76 -2.27
C GLY A 668 -2.62 33.47 -2.54
N CYS A 669 -3.63 32.80 -3.10
CA CYS A 669 -4.93 33.38 -3.40
C CYS A 669 -5.94 33.08 -2.29
N LYS A 670 -6.72 34.08 -1.87
CA LYS A 670 -7.79 33.87 -0.87
C LYS A 670 -9.08 33.33 -1.49
N ASN A 671 -9.36 33.72 -2.74
CA ASN A 671 -10.60 33.43 -3.45
C ASN A 671 -10.32 32.92 -4.87
N GLU A 672 -11.30 32.27 -5.48
CA GLU A 672 -11.24 31.78 -6.87
C GLU A 672 -11.03 32.90 -7.90
N GLU A 673 -11.57 34.10 -7.64
CA GLU A 673 -11.45 35.25 -8.54
C GLU A 673 -9.98 35.65 -8.78
N GLY A 674 -9.14 35.57 -7.75
CA GLY A 674 -7.71 35.87 -7.87
C GLY A 674 -6.92 34.85 -8.69
N LEU A 675 -7.49 33.66 -8.96
CA LEU A 675 -6.85 32.66 -9.83
C LEU A 675 -7.00 32.99 -11.32
N ARG A 676 -7.91 33.89 -11.67
CA ARG A 676 -8.21 34.32 -13.05
C ARG A 676 -7.46 35.59 -13.46
N GLU A 677 -6.75 36.22 -12.53
CA GLU A 677 -6.05 37.50 -12.76
C GLU A 677 -4.71 37.31 -13.48
N ASP A 678 -4.14 36.10 -13.46
CA ASP A 678 -2.82 35.78 -14.01
C ASP A 678 -2.89 34.48 -14.84
N GLU A 679 -2.29 34.49 -16.03
CA GLU A 679 -2.19 33.32 -16.91
C GLU A 679 -1.47 32.15 -16.23
N GLU A 680 -0.48 32.40 -15.37
CA GLU A 680 0.21 31.34 -14.61
C GLU A 680 -0.71 30.69 -13.57
N LEU A 681 -1.55 31.48 -12.90
CA LEU A 681 -2.50 30.99 -11.91
C LEU A 681 -3.61 30.19 -12.58
N GLU A 682 -4.03 30.61 -13.76
CA GLU A 682 -4.97 29.87 -14.60
C GLU A 682 -4.41 28.49 -14.98
N GLU A 683 -3.15 28.42 -15.42
CA GLU A 683 -2.51 27.14 -15.74
C GLU A 683 -2.41 26.24 -14.50
N LYS A 684 -2.04 26.80 -13.35
CA LYS A 684 -1.99 26.05 -12.06
C LYS A 684 -3.37 25.50 -11.68
N LEU A 685 -4.45 26.24 -11.91
CA LEU A 685 -5.83 25.80 -11.70
C LEU A 685 -6.18 24.64 -12.65
N ARG A 686 -5.88 24.78 -13.94
CA ARG A 686 -6.12 23.73 -14.95
C ARG A 686 -5.36 22.44 -14.62
N LEU A 687 -4.11 22.56 -14.19
CA LEU A 687 -3.31 21.42 -13.71
C LEU A 687 -3.93 20.79 -12.47
N TRP A 688 -4.30 21.60 -11.47
CA TRP A 688 -4.94 21.12 -10.23
C TRP A 688 -6.20 20.30 -10.52
N ALA A 689 -7.05 20.78 -11.43
CA ALA A 689 -8.27 20.09 -11.83
C ALA A 689 -7.96 18.81 -12.64
N SER A 690 -7.03 18.87 -13.59
CA SER A 690 -6.65 17.73 -14.43
C SER A 690 -6.00 16.60 -13.62
N TYR A 691 -5.22 16.94 -12.59
CA TYR A 691 -4.64 15.96 -11.67
C TYR A 691 -5.66 15.20 -10.81
N ARG A 692 -6.91 15.64 -10.76
CA ARG A 692 -8.00 14.99 -10.01
C ARG A 692 -9.03 14.36 -10.93
N GLY A 693 -9.38 15.06 -12.02
CA GLY A 693 -10.43 14.67 -12.96
C GLY A 693 -9.99 13.88 -14.20
N GLN A 694 -8.74 13.97 -14.65
CA GLN A 694 -8.27 13.30 -15.88
C GLN A 694 -7.38 12.10 -15.60
N THR A 695 -7.65 10.99 -16.28
CA THR A 695 -6.92 9.72 -16.06
C THR A 695 -5.55 9.76 -16.73
N LEU A 696 -5.47 10.31 -17.95
CA LEU A 696 -4.22 10.38 -18.70
C LEU A 696 -3.17 11.24 -17.97
N THR A 697 -3.54 12.46 -17.56
CA THR A 697 -2.66 13.40 -16.85
C THR A 697 -2.16 12.82 -15.54
N ARG A 698 -3.05 12.19 -14.76
CA ARG A 698 -2.69 11.48 -13.52
C ARG A 698 -1.70 10.35 -13.76
N THR A 699 -1.90 9.60 -14.85
CA THR A 699 -0.99 8.51 -15.22
C THR A 699 0.39 9.08 -15.59
N VAL A 700 0.45 10.11 -16.43
CA VAL A 700 1.70 10.78 -16.83
C VAL A 700 2.42 11.36 -15.60
N ARG A 701 1.70 12.06 -14.72
CA ARG A 701 2.26 12.59 -13.46
C ARG A 701 2.85 11.47 -12.59
N GLY A 702 2.13 10.37 -12.44
CA GLY A 702 2.61 9.19 -11.72
C GLY A 702 3.89 8.60 -12.32
N MET A 703 4.03 8.60 -13.65
CA MET A 703 5.27 8.17 -14.30
C MET A 703 6.44 9.12 -13.99
N MET A 704 6.19 10.43 -13.94
CA MET A 704 7.22 11.42 -13.61
C MET A 704 7.77 11.26 -12.19
N TYR A 705 7.00 10.66 -11.27
CA TYR A 705 7.51 10.32 -9.93
C TYR A 705 8.59 9.25 -9.95
N TYR A 706 8.57 8.30 -10.90
CA TYR A 706 9.67 7.35 -11.04
C TYR A 706 10.98 8.06 -11.38
N ARG A 707 10.93 9.11 -12.21
CA ARG A 707 12.12 9.90 -12.52
C ARG A 707 12.66 10.58 -11.27
N LYS A 708 11.83 11.35 -10.54
CA LYS A 708 12.24 12.01 -9.28
C LYS A 708 12.82 11.00 -8.27
N ALA A 709 12.16 9.84 -8.12
CA ALA A 709 12.61 8.79 -7.21
C ALA A 709 13.96 8.17 -7.63
N LEU A 710 14.17 7.92 -8.92
CA LEU A 710 15.43 7.38 -9.44
C LEU A 710 16.58 8.38 -9.35
N GLU A 711 16.31 9.67 -9.57
CA GLU A 711 17.30 10.74 -9.39
C GLU A 711 17.75 10.81 -7.92
N LEU A 712 16.80 10.79 -6.97
CA LEU A 712 17.09 10.73 -5.54
C LEU A 712 17.87 9.45 -5.17
N GLN A 713 17.44 8.29 -5.67
CA GLN A 713 18.11 7.03 -5.36
C GLN A 713 19.53 6.98 -5.95
N ALA A 714 19.73 7.51 -7.15
CA ALA A 714 21.05 7.62 -7.78
C ALA A 714 21.97 8.56 -6.98
N PHE A 715 21.42 9.67 -6.47
CA PHE A 715 22.14 10.57 -5.57
C PHE A 715 22.58 9.84 -4.30
N LEU A 716 21.67 9.13 -3.63
CA LEU A 716 21.98 8.36 -2.41
C LEU A 716 22.98 7.22 -2.65
N ASP A 717 22.99 6.62 -3.84
CA ASP A 717 23.95 5.58 -4.27
C ASP A 717 25.36 6.13 -4.49
N MET A 718 25.48 7.39 -4.94
CA MET A 718 26.75 8.02 -5.34
C MET A 718 27.36 8.94 -4.27
N ALA A 719 26.55 9.45 -3.33
CA ALA A 719 27.02 10.43 -2.37
C ALA A 719 28.09 9.83 -1.44
N GLU A 720 29.32 10.36 -1.54
CA GLU A 720 30.40 10.11 -0.57
C GLU A 720 30.06 10.74 0.79
N ASP A 721 30.65 10.19 1.85
CA ASP A 721 30.28 10.41 3.26
C ASP A 721 30.15 11.89 3.69
N ASP A 722 30.90 12.81 3.06
CA ASP A 722 30.92 14.23 3.41
C ASP A 722 29.97 15.10 2.55
N GLY A 723 29.47 14.57 1.42
CA GLY A 723 28.54 15.27 0.55
C GLY A 723 27.11 15.30 1.11
N ILE A 724 26.69 14.24 1.81
CA ILE A 724 25.33 14.05 2.32
C ILE A 724 24.96 15.11 3.38
N SER A 725 25.92 15.58 4.19
CA SER A 725 25.65 16.61 5.21
C SER A 725 25.76 18.05 4.68
N ASN A 726 26.46 18.28 3.56
CA ASN A 726 26.79 19.62 3.05
C ASN A 726 26.02 20.01 1.78
N SER A 727 25.49 19.06 1.01
CA SER A 727 24.85 19.33 -0.29
C SER A 727 23.39 19.78 -0.19
N SER A 728 22.91 20.15 1.00
CA SER A 728 21.55 20.64 1.28
C SER A 728 21.22 22.00 0.65
N LEU A 729 22.19 22.64 -0.03
CA LEU A 729 22.04 23.95 -0.68
C LEU A 729 21.73 23.90 -2.19
N LEU A 730 21.68 22.73 -2.83
CA LEU A 730 21.70 22.63 -4.31
C LEU A 730 20.41 22.12 -4.97
N TRP A 731 19.32 21.92 -4.24
CA TRP A 731 18.05 21.42 -4.81
C TRP A 731 16.79 22.20 -4.40
N PHE A 732 16.94 23.49 -4.09
CA PHE A 732 15.83 24.45 -4.14
C PHE A 732 16.06 25.44 -5.27
#